data_AF-A0A3A8KK78-F1
#
_entry.id   AF-A0A3A8KK78-F1
#
_cell.length_a   1.000
_cell.length_b   1.000
_cell.length_c   1.000
_cell.angle_alpha   90.00
_cell.angle_beta   90.00
_cell.angle_gamma   90.00
#
_symmetry.space_group_name_H-M   'P 1'
#
loop_
_entity.id
_entity.type
_entity.pdbx_description
1 polymer ?
#
loop_
_entity_poly.entity_id
_entity_poly.type
_entity_poly.pdbx_seq_one_letter_code
_entity_poly.pdbx_strand_id
1 'polypeptide(L)'
;MTQHEAWGRRTQVIGEGSDHPQTRPHTNPMKILLLTPLLLSVACIQSAPAKEAETASRTDRVLTHEQIGHPYQQNSPLPYRTVALTFDDGPDVDHADGGNTSVMIAEYLQQQGIRATFFVNGCRIDGISDGKCFDRPDFPGQVVALGHRVANHTYFHEDLPSHDPNDGGAPGAQAATIHNTQVLLDPHISDGMYFFRAPGDKWGQDPHNGENACDGSAAVANYLRNDPLLSKMAGPFCFDWDAHDWACAELGGTPAACADSYIYEGERPYVANPDAGTVAGPRERGILQLHDASPVAGLAGTTWSYDLVVSLVTKLKAKSGTPYVFVPLDAIPGVRGTLSFPSPTNWTTTYLSDADLWNTDIGYHGTVRLGDINGDGRADVCGRGSAGLRCALSNADGSMGAEALWLSIVSDTLGYKPREYSTTFQLADIDNDGKADACIRAVDGYLCFKALTGGFQTSAWPSTSFSNANGWNAAEARHGSIRVGDVDGNGYGDICGRDANGKIVCSLFNGTTFAAAGEWSSAFTASSWSQPEYATTFQLAKVNNDNLADLCVRGPDGILCALSTGSGFGTPSLWTQMAFDDASGWATSPSRYKSIKLGDVDGDGNADVCGRHSTGIVCAFSTGTSFRNYRYVLNTNFGDASNWSGEEYGATLALGDVNGDSYADVCARAAAGLTCMPATTRLAEFDPVLKVGYCSTVGTACDSGSFYEGRGVVHPEANQPNTLQGTCADGASGDYLSEPSIERVRVTTVDNPVITPRVDRELAVGESVRVEVSAYASAAGEQLEIFRAANASSPTWVSLGTTTLSSAGYAWVTKTYTLPSGTTQAVRAVLRPSTLSGACPGGSTTDVDDLAFHVK
;
A
#
# COMPACT_ATOMS: atom_id res chain seq x y z
N MET A 1 49.54 27.17 31.75
CA MET A 1 50.79 26.43 31.45
C MET A 1 50.69 26.04 29.98
N THR A 2 51.44 26.62 29.03
CA THR A 2 52.91 26.53 28.77
C THR A 2 53.34 25.15 28.27
N GLN A 3 54.23 24.94 27.28
CA GLN A 3 55.04 25.77 26.33
C GLN A 3 55.58 24.78 25.23
N HIS A 4 56.14 25.08 24.04
CA HIS A 4 56.55 26.31 23.31
C HIS A 4 56.85 25.97 21.81
N GLU A 5 56.93 26.99 20.92
CA GLU A 5 57.97 27.13 19.82
C GLU A 5 57.98 26.18 18.57
N ALA A 6 58.63 26.50 17.42
CA ALA A 6 59.27 27.73 16.90
C ALA A 6 59.59 27.70 15.37
N TRP A 7 59.62 28.90 14.73
CA TRP A 7 60.48 29.35 13.59
C TRP A 7 60.38 28.64 12.20
N GLY A 8 60.69 29.27 11.04
CA GLY A 8 61.00 30.68 10.72
C GLY A 8 61.80 30.89 9.41
N ARG A 9 61.81 32.13 8.85
CA ARG A 9 62.54 32.64 7.62
C ARG A 9 61.86 32.34 6.25
N ARG A 10 61.99 33.14 5.16
CA ARG A 10 62.50 34.52 4.89
C ARG A 10 62.11 35.00 3.45
N THR A 11 61.95 36.34 3.25
CA THR A 11 62.19 37.17 2.00
C THR A 11 61.45 36.85 0.66
N GLN A 12 61.27 37.75 -0.34
CA GLN A 12 61.03 39.21 -0.46
C GLN A 12 60.84 39.59 -1.97
N VAL A 13 60.38 40.83 -2.31
CA VAL A 13 60.63 41.61 -3.57
C VAL A 13 59.78 41.34 -4.87
N ILE A 14 58.93 42.34 -5.19
CA ILE A 14 58.35 42.89 -6.47
C ILE A 14 58.53 42.25 -7.88
N GLY A 15 57.52 42.46 -8.75
CA GLY A 15 57.55 42.31 -10.23
C GLY A 15 56.22 42.68 -10.95
N GLU A 16 56.24 43.00 -12.25
CA GLU A 16 55.10 43.42 -13.09
C GLU A 16 54.92 42.54 -14.36
N GLY A 17 53.73 42.53 -14.97
CA GLY A 17 53.57 42.47 -16.45
C GLY A 17 53.28 41.13 -17.19
N SER A 18 52.11 41.10 -17.87
CA SER A 18 51.79 40.44 -19.18
C SER A 18 52.03 38.94 -19.50
N ASP A 19 50.96 38.33 -20.05
CA ASP A 19 50.85 37.22 -21.03
C ASP A 19 51.40 35.78 -20.81
N HIS A 20 50.45 34.83 -20.73
CA HIS A 20 50.47 33.41 -21.19
C HIS A 20 51.44 32.38 -20.53
N PRO A 21 51.13 31.05 -20.56
CA PRO A 21 49.82 30.37 -20.53
C PRO A 21 49.78 29.07 -19.65
N GLN A 22 48.58 28.46 -19.55
CA GLN A 22 48.26 27.05 -19.16
C GLN A 22 48.29 26.57 -17.68
N THR A 23 47.39 25.59 -17.42
CA THR A 23 47.25 24.65 -16.27
C THR A 23 46.81 25.14 -14.86
N ARG A 24 46.17 24.21 -14.12
CA ARG A 24 45.67 24.27 -12.71
C ARG A 24 46.75 23.67 -11.75
N PRO A 25 46.61 23.58 -10.39
CA PRO A 25 45.45 23.89 -9.53
C PRO A 25 45.68 24.47 -8.08
N HIS A 26 44.57 24.87 -7.43
CA HIS A 26 44.21 24.77 -5.99
C HIS A 26 44.94 25.46 -4.78
N THR A 27 44.08 25.97 -3.85
CA THR A 27 44.18 26.17 -2.36
C THR A 27 44.44 27.56 -1.71
N ASN A 28 43.92 27.70 -0.46
CA ASN A 28 43.63 28.90 0.38
C ASN A 28 44.75 29.15 1.47
N PRO A 29 44.65 29.93 2.60
CA PRO A 29 43.50 30.63 3.28
C PRO A 29 43.74 31.97 4.09
N MET A 30 42.69 32.41 4.85
CA MET A 30 42.67 33.28 6.08
C MET A 30 42.78 34.83 5.97
N LYS A 31 42.32 35.70 6.93
CA LYS A 31 41.26 35.72 8.01
C LYS A 31 41.27 37.11 8.76
N ILE A 32 40.28 37.41 9.64
CA ILE A 32 40.27 38.36 10.83
C ILE A 32 39.41 39.69 10.75
N LEU A 33 38.36 39.76 11.62
CA LEU A 33 37.84 40.78 12.60
C LEU A 33 38.12 42.33 12.43
N LEU A 34 37.38 43.34 12.99
CA LEU A 34 36.37 43.46 14.10
C LEU A 34 35.62 44.86 14.12
N LEU A 35 34.56 45.01 14.97
CA LEU A 35 34.01 46.21 15.69
C LEU A 35 33.07 47.32 15.07
N THR A 36 31.86 47.45 15.68
CA THR A 36 31.10 48.68 16.09
C THR A 36 30.45 49.65 15.06
N PRO A 37 29.49 50.55 15.46
CA PRO A 37 28.29 50.37 16.31
C PRO A 37 27.00 51.04 15.75
N LEU A 38 25.93 51.15 16.58
CA LEU A 38 24.54 51.49 16.23
C LEU A 38 24.17 53.00 16.19
N LEU A 39 23.24 53.42 15.31
CA LEU A 39 22.09 54.31 15.62
C LEU A 39 21.07 54.43 14.45
N LEU A 40 19.89 55.00 14.72
CA LEU A 40 18.64 54.86 13.93
C LEU A 40 18.48 55.82 12.73
N SER A 41 17.72 55.38 11.72
CA SER A 41 16.82 56.20 10.92
C SER A 41 15.49 55.47 10.69
N VAL A 42 14.39 56.22 10.47
CA VAL A 42 13.04 55.65 10.31
C VAL A 42 12.72 55.41 8.82
N ALA A 43 12.18 54.23 8.52
CA ALA A 43 11.57 53.92 7.23
C ALA A 43 10.25 53.16 7.46
N CYS A 44 9.26 53.35 6.58
CA CYS A 44 7.93 52.77 6.75
C CYS A 44 7.95 51.25 6.57
N ILE A 45 7.34 50.52 7.51
CA ILE A 45 6.95 49.13 7.29
C ILE A 45 5.71 49.17 6.37
N GLN A 46 5.93 49.06 5.06
CA GLN A 46 4.93 48.43 4.21
C GLN A 46 4.90 46.95 4.59
N SER A 47 3.74 46.44 4.99
CA SER A 47 3.53 45.00 5.14
C SER A 47 3.76 44.36 3.78
N ALA A 48 4.79 43.51 3.67
CA ALA A 48 4.85 42.56 2.58
C ALA A 48 3.54 41.74 2.59
N PRO A 49 2.91 41.47 1.44
CA PRO A 49 1.76 40.57 1.41
C PRO A 49 2.18 39.22 2.01
N ALA A 50 1.27 38.57 2.72
CA ALA A 50 1.52 37.22 3.20
C ALA A 50 1.87 36.35 1.97
N LYS A 51 3.02 35.66 2.01
CA LYS A 51 3.32 34.63 1.00
C LYS A 51 2.18 33.61 1.11
N GLU A 52 1.52 33.33 0.00
CA GLU A 52 0.38 32.40 -0.03
C GLU A 52 0.78 31.06 0.59
N ALA A 53 -0.17 30.42 1.27
CA ALA A 53 0.06 29.11 1.84
C ALA A 53 0.41 28.15 0.69
N GLU A 54 1.59 27.55 0.76
CA GLU A 54 2.15 26.73 -0.30
C GLU A 54 1.44 25.37 -0.29
N THR A 55 0.25 25.34 -0.90
CA THR A 55 -0.58 24.15 -1.09
C THR A 55 0.16 23.17 -1.98
N ALA A 56 0.88 22.25 -1.34
CA ALA A 56 1.42 21.06 -1.96
C ALA A 56 0.27 20.12 -2.38
N SER A 57 -0.44 20.53 -3.43
CA SER A 57 -1.49 19.77 -4.10
C SER A 57 -0.96 18.37 -4.41
N ARG A 58 -1.72 17.33 -4.03
CA ARG A 58 -1.35 15.93 -4.27
C ARG A 58 -1.58 15.61 -5.75
N THR A 59 -0.59 15.97 -6.56
CA THR A 59 -0.67 15.90 -8.02
C THR A 59 -0.61 14.48 -8.58
N ASP A 60 -0.24 13.50 -7.75
CA ASP A 60 0.06 12.11 -8.08
C ASP A 60 -1.18 11.20 -8.15
N ARG A 61 -2.29 11.58 -7.51
CA ARG A 61 -3.55 10.83 -7.56
C ARG A 61 -4.43 11.16 -8.76
N VAL A 62 -4.22 12.34 -9.36
CA VAL A 62 -4.92 12.74 -10.56
C VAL A 62 -4.19 12.20 -11.79
N LEU A 63 -4.78 11.17 -12.39
CA LEU A 63 -4.19 10.30 -13.40
C LEU A 63 -4.16 10.97 -14.79
N THR A 64 -3.27 10.52 -15.66
CA THR A 64 -3.19 10.95 -17.06
C THR A 64 -3.69 9.86 -18.03
N HIS A 65 -3.95 10.21 -19.30
CA HIS A 65 -4.29 9.25 -20.35
C HIS A 65 -3.23 8.13 -20.51
N GLU A 66 -1.95 8.42 -20.29
CA GLU A 66 -0.88 7.41 -20.31
C GLU A 66 -0.96 6.42 -19.14
N GLN A 67 -1.61 6.79 -18.04
CA GLN A 67 -1.77 5.95 -16.84
C GLN A 67 -3.04 5.11 -16.87
N ILE A 68 -4.14 5.62 -17.44
CA ILE A 68 -5.47 4.94 -17.43
C ILE A 68 -5.84 4.28 -18.76
N GLY A 69 -5.22 4.70 -19.86
CA GLY A 69 -5.64 4.36 -21.22
C GLY A 69 -6.39 5.52 -21.87
N HIS A 70 -6.89 5.29 -23.07
CA HIS A 70 -7.58 6.32 -23.85
C HIS A 70 -8.66 5.68 -24.72
N PRO A 71 -9.95 5.98 -24.49
CA PRO A 71 -11.08 5.26 -25.10
C PRO A 71 -10.98 5.13 -26.62
N TYR A 72 -10.53 6.17 -27.33
CA TYR A 72 -10.46 6.17 -28.80
C TYR A 72 -9.11 5.73 -29.42
N GLN A 73 -8.05 5.53 -28.62
CA GLN A 73 -6.71 5.18 -29.14
C GLN A 73 -6.31 3.71 -28.98
N GLN A 74 -7.12 2.88 -28.30
CA GLN A 74 -6.83 1.45 -28.01
C GLN A 74 -5.59 1.21 -27.12
N ASN A 75 -5.01 2.26 -26.55
CA ASN A 75 -3.76 2.25 -25.78
C ASN A 75 -3.98 1.93 -24.30
N SER A 76 -4.62 0.79 -24.01
CA SER A 76 -4.84 0.35 -22.63
C SER A 76 -3.54 -0.01 -21.91
N PRO A 77 -3.28 0.49 -20.68
CA PRO A 77 -2.05 0.25 -19.93
C PRO A 77 -2.04 -1.11 -19.22
N LEU A 78 -3.22 -1.75 -19.07
CA LEU A 78 -3.33 -3.11 -18.55
C LEU A 78 -2.68 -4.12 -19.52
N PRO A 79 -2.08 -5.22 -19.02
CA PRO A 79 -1.53 -6.27 -19.86
C PRO A 79 -2.57 -6.95 -20.76
N TYR A 80 -2.12 -7.60 -21.83
CA TYR A 80 -3.00 -8.36 -22.73
C TYR A 80 -3.85 -9.39 -21.96
N ARG A 81 -5.17 -9.38 -22.21
CA ARG A 81 -6.22 -10.13 -21.51
C ARG A 81 -6.30 -9.88 -19.99
N THR A 82 -5.96 -8.66 -19.57
CA THR A 82 -6.25 -8.16 -18.22
C THR A 82 -7.41 -7.16 -18.27
N VAL A 83 -8.44 -7.36 -17.44
CA VAL A 83 -9.68 -6.56 -17.46
C VAL A 83 -10.13 -6.15 -16.07
N ALA A 84 -10.59 -4.91 -15.93
CA ALA A 84 -11.25 -4.42 -14.72
C ALA A 84 -12.74 -4.20 -15.00
N LEU A 85 -13.62 -4.75 -14.15
CA LEU A 85 -15.07 -4.53 -14.25
C LEU A 85 -15.48 -3.35 -13.36
N THR A 86 -16.15 -2.38 -13.98
CA THR A 86 -16.71 -1.19 -13.32
C THR A 86 -18.19 -1.08 -13.62
N PHE A 87 -18.96 -0.73 -12.60
CA PHE A 87 -20.41 -0.60 -12.63
C PHE A 87 -20.82 0.80 -12.24
N ASP A 88 -21.65 1.43 -13.07
CA ASP A 88 -22.13 2.80 -12.88
C ASP A 88 -23.67 2.84 -12.78
N ASP A 89 -24.20 3.97 -12.31
CA ASP A 89 -25.62 4.20 -11.94
C ASP A 89 -26.15 3.39 -10.75
N GLY A 90 -25.37 2.54 -10.09
CA GLY A 90 -25.81 1.77 -8.92
C GLY A 90 -26.13 2.60 -7.66
N PRO A 91 -26.84 2.01 -6.67
CA PRO A 91 -27.62 0.77 -6.79
C PRO A 91 -28.85 0.89 -7.70
N ASP A 92 -29.35 -0.26 -8.18
CA ASP A 92 -30.66 -0.36 -8.85
C ASP A 92 -31.81 -0.29 -7.83
N VAL A 93 -33.04 -0.07 -8.32
CA VAL A 93 -34.25 -0.20 -7.50
C VAL A 93 -34.57 -1.66 -7.17
N ASP A 94 -35.27 -1.89 -6.07
CA ASP A 94 -35.60 -3.24 -5.61
C ASP A 94 -36.64 -3.94 -6.49
N HIS A 95 -36.49 -5.25 -6.64
CA HIS A 95 -37.40 -6.12 -7.39
C HIS A 95 -38.72 -6.32 -6.63
N ALA A 96 -39.84 -6.34 -7.34
CA ALA A 96 -41.18 -6.42 -6.71
C ALA A 96 -41.48 -7.74 -5.99
N ASP A 97 -40.71 -8.80 -6.27
CA ASP A 97 -40.71 -10.11 -5.60
C ASP A 97 -39.59 -10.27 -4.55
N GLY A 98 -38.73 -9.27 -4.39
CA GLY A 98 -37.65 -9.20 -3.39
C GLY A 98 -36.28 -9.57 -3.97
N GLY A 99 -35.42 -8.57 -4.10
CA GLY A 99 -34.08 -8.68 -4.69
C GLY A 99 -33.58 -7.30 -5.13
N ASN A 100 -32.32 -7.22 -5.55
CA ASN A 100 -31.73 -6.00 -6.07
C ASN A 100 -30.65 -6.35 -7.12
N THR A 101 -30.71 -5.75 -8.31
CA THR A 101 -29.86 -6.13 -9.45
C THR A 101 -28.37 -5.97 -9.16
N SER A 102 -28.01 -4.86 -8.50
CA SER A 102 -26.64 -4.53 -8.12
C SER A 102 -26.06 -5.54 -7.12
N VAL A 103 -26.86 -5.96 -6.13
CA VAL A 103 -26.45 -6.97 -5.15
C VAL A 103 -26.30 -8.34 -5.82
N MET A 104 -27.22 -8.73 -6.71
CA MET A 104 -27.11 -9.98 -7.47
C MET A 104 -25.86 -10.00 -8.37
N ILE A 105 -25.48 -8.86 -8.97
CA ILE A 105 -24.24 -8.72 -9.73
C ILE A 105 -23.02 -8.93 -8.82
N ALA A 106 -23.00 -8.30 -7.64
CA ALA A 106 -21.93 -8.51 -6.66
C ALA A 106 -21.83 -9.98 -6.20
N GLU A 107 -22.95 -10.60 -5.80
CA GLU A 107 -23.00 -12.02 -5.39
C GLU A 107 -22.49 -12.96 -6.48
N TYR A 108 -22.89 -12.75 -7.75
CA TYR A 108 -22.37 -13.53 -8.87
C TYR A 108 -20.87 -13.31 -9.06
N LEU A 109 -20.39 -12.07 -9.03
CA LEU A 109 -18.97 -11.77 -9.23
C LEU A 109 -18.11 -12.34 -8.09
N GLN A 110 -18.59 -12.32 -6.84
CA GLN A 110 -17.96 -13.03 -5.72
C GLN A 110 -17.86 -14.54 -6.01
N GLN A 111 -18.97 -15.19 -6.42
CA GLN A 111 -18.99 -16.60 -6.81
C GLN A 111 -18.08 -16.91 -8.02
N GLN A 112 -17.76 -15.91 -8.85
CA GLN A 112 -16.83 -16.02 -9.97
C GLN A 112 -15.37 -15.74 -9.61
N GLY A 113 -15.05 -15.34 -8.38
CA GLY A 113 -13.71 -14.91 -7.96
C GLY A 113 -13.30 -13.56 -8.55
N ILE A 114 -14.24 -12.68 -8.87
CA ILE A 114 -14.01 -11.42 -9.58
C ILE A 114 -14.26 -10.22 -8.65
N ARG A 115 -13.18 -9.52 -8.29
CA ARG A 115 -13.26 -8.21 -7.66
C ARG A 115 -13.64 -7.14 -8.70
N ALA A 116 -14.56 -6.25 -8.35
CA ALA A 116 -15.10 -5.20 -9.21
C ALA A 116 -15.21 -3.87 -8.44
N THR A 117 -15.59 -2.78 -9.12
CA THR A 117 -15.82 -1.47 -8.50
C THR A 117 -17.18 -0.91 -8.93
N PHE A 118 -18.01 -0.56 -7.95
CA PHE A 118 -19.35 0.01 -8.15
C PHE A 118 -19.28 1.51 -7.85
N PHE A 119 -19.37 2.34 -8.88
CA PHE A 119 -19.51 3.78 -8.79
C PHE A 119 -20.99 4.11 -8.55
N VAL A 120 -21.32 4.56 -7.34
CA VAL A 120 -22.70 4.70 -6.88
C VAL A 120 -23.17 6.15 -6.80
N ASN A 121 -24.46 6.37 -7.04
CA ASN A 121 -25.08 7.68 -6.84
C ASN A 121 -25.48 7.88 -5.37
N GLY A 122 -25.03 8.96 -4.73
CA GLY A 122 -25.30 9.23 -3.31
C GLY A 122 -26.78 9.25 -2.93
N CYS A 123 -27.65 9.86 -3.74
CA CYS A 123 -29.09 9.96 -3.44
C CYS A 123 -29.85 8.62 -3.47
N ARG A 124 -29.22 7.55 -3.96
CA ARG A 124 -29.75 6.17 -3.94
C ARG A 124 -29.32 5.39 -2.69
N ILE A 125 -28.60 6.03 -1.78
CA ILE A 125 -28.15 5.47 -0.50
C ILE A 125 -28.96 6.07 0.65
N ASP A 126 -29.23 7.39 0.62
CA ASP A 126 -29.90 8.14 1.70
C ASP A 126 -31.28 8.74 1.34
N GLY A 127 -31.69 8.65 0.08
CA GLY A 127 -33.08 8.86 -0.35
C GLY A 127 -33.61 10.29 -0.45
N ILE A 128 -32.76 11.34 -0.51
CA ILE A 128 -33.26 12.72 -0.70
C ILE A 128 -33.91 12.85 -2.10
N SER A 129 -35.22 13.13 -2.11
CA SER A 129 -36.13 12.61 -3.14
C SER A 129 -36.40 13.53 -4.34
N ASP A 130 -36.17 13.03 -5.57
CA ASP A 130 -36.77 13.54 -6.81
C ASP A 130 -37.71 12.53 -7.52
N GLY A 131 -37.60 11.23 -7.21
CA GLY A 131 -38.31 10.12 -7.87
C GLY A 131 -37.39 9.09 -8.57
N LYS A 132 -36.10 9.41 -8.75
CA LYS A 132 -35.02 8.45 -9.05
C LYS A 132 -34.27 8.02 -7.77
N CYS A 133 -34.15 8.94 -6.82
CA CYS A 133 -33.48 8.74 -5.53
C CYS A 133 -34.32 7.91 -4.54
N PHE A 134 -33.67 7.12 -3.69
CA PHE A 134 -34.28 6.21 -2.71
C PHE A 134 -33.29 5.80 -1.60
N ASP A 135 -33.80 5.24 -0.52
CA ASP A 135 -33.06 4.91 0.72
C ASP A 135 -32.53 3.47 0.68
N ARG A 136 -31.21 3.27 0.55
CA ARG A 136 -30.49 1.98 0.66
C ARG A 136 -29.12 2.12 1.37
N PRO A 137 -29.11 2.46 2.66
CA PRO A 137 -27.89 2.70 3.43
C PRO A 137 -27.11 1.41 3.72
N ASP A 138 -27.72 0.25 3.49
CA ASP A 138 -27.12 -1.08 3.65
C ASP A 138 -26.28 -1.51 2.43
N PHE A 139 -26.50 -0.91 1.26
CA PHE A 139 -25.88 -1.33 -0.01
C PHE A 139 -24.34 -1.23 -0.01
N PRO A 140 -23.70 -0.12 0.40
CA PRO A 140 -22.23 -0.03 0.35
C PRO A 140 -21.53 -1.07 1.24
N GLY A 141 -22.10 -1.34 2.43
CA GLY A 141 -21.64 -2.38 3.33
C GLY A 141 -21.76 -3.79 2.73
N GLN A 142 -22.85 -4.09 2.03
CA GLN A 142 -23.05 -5.38 1.35
C GLN A 142 -22.03 -5.60 0.23
N VAL A 143 -21.83 -4.61 -0.64
CA VAL A 143 -20.86 -4.68 -1.76
C VAL A 143 -19.43 -4.89 -1.27
N VAL A 144 -19.04 -4.21 -0.17
CA VAL A 144 -17.71 -4.36 0.43
C VAL A 144 -17.57 -5.71 1.17
N ALA A 145 -18.61 -6.19 1.86
CA ALA A 145 -18.62 -7.52 2.47
C ALA A 145 -18.56 -8.67 1.45
N LEU A 146 -19.15 -8.48 0.26
CA LEU A 146 -18.99 -9.39 -0.88
C LEU A 146 -17.58 -9.32 -1.50
N GLY A 147 -16.78 -8.30 -1.15
CA GLY A 147 -15.34 -8.21 -1.42
C GLY A 147 -14.98 -7.26 -2.56
N HIS A 148 -15.95 -6.53 -3.11
CA HIS A 148 -15.75 -5.58 -4.20
C HIS A 148 -15.21 -4.23 -3.64
N ARG A 149 -15.40 -3.13 -4.38
CA ARG A 149 -15.28 -1.77 -3.86
C ARG A 149 -16.51 -0.96 -4.24
N VAL A 150 -16.87 -0.02 -3.37
CA VAL A 150 -17.70 1.14 -3.73
C VAL A 150 -16.81 2.32 -4.11
N ALA A 151 -17.35 3.19 -4.95
CA ALA A 151 -16.70 4.38 -5.47
C ALA A 151 -17.76 5.45 -5.77
N ASN A 152 -17.32 6.69 -5.98
CA ASN A 152 -18.21 7.85 -6.04
C ASN A 152 -18.65 8.15 -7.49
N HIS A 153 -19.96 8.30 -7.71
CA HIS A 153 -20.56 8.69 -9.00
C HIS A 153 -21.45 9.92 -8.90
N THR A 154 -21.05 10.87 -8.05
CA THR A 154 -21.83 12.05 -7.62
C THR A 154 -23.18 11.69 -6.97
N TYR A 155 -23.92 12.71 -6.52
CA TYR A 155 -25.12 12.50 -5.72
C TYR A 155 -26.37 12.28 -6.58
N PHE A 156 -26.56 13.04 -7.68
CA PHE A 156 -27.74 12.99 -8.54
C PHE A 156 -27.46 12.53 -9.99
N HIS A 157 -26.25 12.05 -10.31
CA HIS A 157 -25.79 11.78 -11.68
C HIS A 157 -25.93 13.03 -12.59
N GLU A 158 -25.37 14.15 -12.15
CA GLU A 158 -25.38 15.42 -12.89
C GLU A 158 -24.14 15.65 -13.77
N ASP A 159 -24.35 16.34 -14.88
CA ASP A 159 -23.32 16.73 -15.85
C ASP A 159 -22.42 17.83 -15.23
N LEU A 160 -21.26 17.44 -14.69
CA LEU A 160 -20.39 18.36 -13.96
C LEU A 160 -19.86 19.52 -14.85
N PRO A 161 -19.35 19.31 -16.08
CA PRO A 161 -18.89 20.42 -16.93
C PRO A 161 -19.99 21.38 -17.37
N SER A 162 -21.27 20.97 -17.39
CA SER A 162 -22.40 21.87 -17.69
C SER A 162 -22.64 22.95 -16.64
N HIS A 163 -22.08 22.83 -15.43
CA HIS A 163 -22.07 23.89 -14.43
C HIS A 163 -21.01 24.97 -14.77
N ASP A 164 -21.29 25.78 -15.79
CA ASP A 164 -20.53 27.01 -16.04
C ASP A 164 -20.77 28.01 -14.88
N PRO A 165 -19.72 28.50 -14.18
CA PRO A 165 -19.85 29.58 -13.19
C PRO A 165 -20.52 30.86 -13.71
N ASN A 166 -20.60 31.05 -15.04
CA ASN A 166 -21.27 32.18 -15.67
C ASN A 166 -22.79 31.97 -15.89
N ASP A 167 -23.29 30.73 -15.93
CA ASP A 167 -24.72 30.42 -16.12
C ASP A 167 -25.54 30.47 -14.81
N GLY A 168 -24.92 30.88 -13.71
CA GLY A 168 -25.59 31.09 -12.42
C GLY A 168 -25.69 29.85 -11.54
N GLY A 169 -25.06 28.74 -11.93
CA GLY A 169 -24.75 27.64 -11.02
C GLY A 169 -23.91 28.14 -9.85
N ALA A 170 -24.29 27.81 -8.61
CA ALA A 170 -23.59 28.32 -7.43
C ALA A 170 -22.15 27.79 -7.37
N PRO A 171 -21.13 28.65 -7.13
CA PRO A 171 -19.76 28.19 -6.93
C PRO A 171 -19.69 27.16 -5.80
N GLY A 172 -19.25 25.94 -6.11
CA GLY A 172 -19.23 24.80 -5.18
C GLY A 172 -20.36 23.77 -5.36
N ALA A 173 -21.31 23.95 -6.28
CA ALA A 173 -22.36 22.95 -6.53
C ALA A 173 -21.79 21.59 -7.00
N GLN A 174 -20.84 21.61 -7.93
CA GLN A 174 -20.04 20.45 -8.36
C GLN A 174 -19.27 19.76 -7.21
N ALA A 175 -18.95 20.52 -6.15
CA ALA A 175 -18.26 20.00 -4.99
C ALA A 175 -19.22 19.25 -4.08
N ALA A 176 -20.33 19.90 -3.69
CA ALA A 176 -21.30 19.38 -2.73
C ALA A 176 -21.86 18.00 -3.14
N THR A 177 -22.13 17.79 -4.43
CA THR A 177 -22.60 16.50 -4.96
C THR A 177 -21.55 15.38 -4.85
N ILE A 178 -20.27 15.66 -5.09
CA ILE A 178 -19.19 14.68 -4.90
C ILE A 178 -18.96 14.45 -3.39
N HIS A 179 -18.98 15.53 -2.58
CA HIS A 179 -18.82 15.48 -1.12
C HIS A 179 -19.90 14.65 -0.45
N ASN A 180 -21.18 14.95 -0.68
CA ASN A 180 -22.31 14.24 -0.08
C ASN A 180 -22.28 12.74 -0.41
N THR A 181 -21.79 12.38 -1.60
CA THR A 181 -21.61 10.97 -1.97
C THR A 181 -20.41 10.37 -1.26
N GLN A 182 -19.29 11.09 -1.14
CA GLN A 182 -18.09 10.57 -0.48
C GLN A 182 -18.29 10.35 1.02
N VAL A 183 -19.01 11.28 1.66
CA VAL A 183 -19.56 11.23 3.02
C VAL A 183 -20.25 9.88 3.32
N LEU A 184 -21.00 9.34 2.35
CA LEU A 184 -21.74 8.08 2.48
C LEU A 184 -20.88 6.83 2.18
N LEU A 185 -19.66 7.00 1.67
CA LEU A 185 -18.77 5.90 1.26
C LEU A 185 -17.49 5.80 2.10
N ASP A 186 -17.05 6.88 2.74
CA ASP A 186 -15.84 6.92 3.56
C ASP A 186 -15.80 5.82 4.63
N PRO A 187 -16.87 5.57 5.44
CA PRO A 187 -16.92 4.48 6.41
C PRO A 187 -16.81 3.05 5.83
N HIS A 188 -16.86 2.92 4.50
CA HIS A 188 -16.77 1.65 3.78
C HIS A 188 -15.43 1.46 3.04
N ILE A 189 -14.54 2.46 3.01
CA ILE A 189 -13.27 2.46 2.25
C ILE A 189 -12.07 2.27 3.19
N SER A 190 -12.02 1.14 3.89
CA SER A 190 -10.96 0.81 4.87
C SER A 190 -9.60 0.46 4.27
N ASP A 191 -9.50 0.27 2.95
CA ASP A 191 -8.21 0.12 2.24
C ASP A 191 -7.62 1.46 1.77
N GLY A 192 -8.36 2.57 1.90
CA GLY A 192 -7.92 3.91 1.49
C GLY A 192 -7.77 4.11 -0.02
N MET A 193 -8.43 3.27 -0.82
CA MET A 193 -8.57 3.43 -2.28
C MET A 193 -9.82 4.24 -2.64
N TYR A 194 -9.81 5.54 -2.34
CA TYR A 194 -10.89 6.45 -2.69
C TYR A 194 -10.94 6.67 -4.21
N PHE A 195 -12.04 6.32 -4.86
CA PHE A 195 -12.22 6.38 -6.31
C PHE A 195 -13.43 7.21 -6.70
N PHE A 196 -13.34 7.94 -7.81
CA PHE A 196 -14.45 8.73 -8.35
C PHE A 196 -14.49 8.67 -9.89
N ARG A 197 -15.69 8.56 -10.45
CA ARG A 197 -15.99 8.65 -11.89
C ARG A 197 -17.04 9.74 -12.11
N ALA A 198 -16.78 10.67 -13.03
CA ALA A 198 -17.78 11.66 -13.43
C ALA A 198 -18.93 11.00 -14.24
N PRO A 199 -20.20 11.35 -13.98
CA PRO A 199 -21.36 10.97 -14.79
C PRO A 199 -21.14 11.12 -16.30
N GLY A 200 -21.41 10.05 -17.05
CA GLY A 200 -21.16 9.97 -18.50
C GLY A 200 -19.71 10.28 -18.92
N ASP A 201 -18.74 10.09 -18.01
CA ASP A 201 -17.32 10.40 -18.16
C ASP A 201 -17.01 11.85 -18.58
N LYS A 202 -17.89 12.77 -18.19
CA LYS A 202 -17.76 14.21 -18.46
C LYS A 202 -16.81 14.87 -17.46
N TRP A 203 -15.52 14.77 -17.72
CA TRP A 203 -14.46 15.29 -16.85
C TRP A 203 -14.02 16.73 -17.17
N GLY A 204 -14.33 17.26 -18.36
CA GLY A 204 -14.07 18.67 -18.70
C GLY A 204 -14.47 19.10 -20.10
N GLN A 205 -14.27 18.23 -21.10
CA GLN A 205 -14.93 18.31 -22.40
C GLN A 205 -15.65 16.99 -22.67
N ASP A 206 -16.56 17.02 -23.64
CA ASP A 206 -17.24 15.84 -24.16
C ASP A 206 -16.20 14.83 -24.72
N PRO A 207 -16.14 13.58 -24.21
CA PRO A 207 -15.18 12.58 -24.67
C PRO A 207 -15.31 12.25 -26.16
N HIS A 208 -16.50 12.43 -26.76
CA HIS A 208 -16.70 12.18 -28.19
C HIS A 208 -16.08 13.26 -29.09
N ASN A 209 -15.59 14.38 -28.54
CA ASN A 209 -15.24 15.59 -29.29
C ASN A 209 -13.84 16.21 -29.02
N GLY A 210 -12.99 15.67 -28.12
CA GLY A 210 -11.68 16.28 -27.83
C GLY A 210 -10.62 15.38 -27.17
N GLU A 211 -9.34 15.71 -27.41
CA GLU A 211 -8.16 14.95 -26.93
C GLU A 211 -7.93 15.05 -25.40
N ASN A 212 -8.62 15.98 -24.73
CA ASN A 212 -8.37 16.36 -23.33
C ASN A 212 -9.47 15.95 -22.35
N ALA A 213 -10.47 15.16 -22.76
CA ALA A 213 -11.61 14.84 -21.92
C ALA A 213 -11.20 14.15 -20.60
N CYS A 214 -10.35 13.11 -20.68
CA CYS A 214 -9.93 12.29 -19.54
C CYS A 214 -8.43 12.42 -19.21
N ASP A 215 -7.78 13.51 -19.60
CA ASP A 215 -6.45 13.81 -19.07
C ASP A 215 -6.55 14.50 -17.69
N GLY A 216 -5.47 14.43 -16.91
CA GLY A 216 -5.44 15.03 -15.57
C GLY A 216 -5.49 16.56 -15.55
N SER A 217 -5.56 17.24 -16.69
CA SER A 217 -5.78 18.69 -16.81
C SER A 217 -7.25 19.08 -17.00
N ALA A 218 -8.16 18.10 -17.16
CA ALA A 218 -9.59 18.31 -17.24
C ALA A 218 -10.15 19.09 -16.01
N ALA A 219 -11.25 19.82 -16.20
CA ALA A 219 -11.76 20.77 -15.22
C ALA A 219 -12.15 20.10 -13.89
N VAL A 220 -12.87 18.96 -13.93
CA VAL A 220 -13.24 18.18 -12.76
C VAL A 220 -11.99 17.56 -12.11
N ALA A 221 -11.06 17.04 -12.92
CA ALA A 221 -9.81 16.46 -12.42
C ALA A 221 -8.96 17.47 -11.64
N ASN A 222 -8.86 18.71 -12.13
CA ASN A 222 -8.25 19.82 -11.42
C ASN A 222 -9.09 20.33 -10.22
N TYR A 223 -10.42 20.14 -10.23
CA TYR A 223 -11.23 20.42 -9.05
C TYR A 223 -10.85 19.48 -7.90
N LEU A 224 -10.86 18.15 -8.13
CA LEU A 224 -10.46 17.16 -7.11
C LEU A 224 -9.06 17.44 -6.56
N ARG A 225 -8.13 17.84 -7.43
CA ARG A 225 -6.72 18.13 -7.11
C ARG A 225 -6.51 19.30 -6.14
N ASN A 226 -7.48 20.22 -6.07
CA ASN A 226 -7.39 21.49 -5.33
C ASN A 226 -8.42 21.60 -4.21
N ASP A 227 -9.55 20.89 -4.30
CA ASP A 227 -10.40 20.61 -3.15
C ASP A 227 -9.60 19.76 -2.13
N PRO A 228 -9.46 20.20 -0.86
CA PRO A 228 -8.65 19.50 0.11
C PRO A 228 -9.02 18.03 0.30
N LEU A 229 -10.30 17.70 0.24
CA LEU A 229 -10.84 16.37 0.57
C LEU A 229 -10.77 15.45 -0.62
N LEU A 230 -11.23 15.94 -1.77
CA LEU A 230 -11.25 15.18 -3.00
C LEU A 230 -9.82 14.94 -3.51
N SER A 231 -8.82 15.66 -2.97
CA SER A 231 -7.41 15.34 -3.17
C SER A 231 -7.00 13.94 -2.65
N LYS A 232 -7.86 13.28 -1.85
CA LYS A 232 -7.70 11.85 -1.50
C LYS A 232 -8.15 10.89 -2.60
N MET A 233 -8.98 11.33 -3.55
CA MET A 233 -9.49 10.50 -4.64
C MET A 233 -8.44 10.25 -5.72
N ALA A 234 -8.46 9.05 -6.28
CA ALA A 234 -7.86 8.74 -7.57
C ALA A 234 -8.90 8.81 -8.70
N GLY A 235 -8.42 9.15 -9.89
CA GLY A 235 -9.18 9.39 -11.12
C GLY A 235 -8.45 10.43 -11.99
N PRO A 236 -8.87 10.74 -13.24
CA PRO A 236 -10.03 10.22 -13.94
C PRO A 236 -10.03 8.71 -14.16
N PHE A 237 -11.22 8.10 -14.17
CA PHE A 237 -11.45 6.67 -14.40
C PHE A 237 -12.38 6.44 -15.59
N CYS A 238 -12.02 6.99 -16.74
CA CYS A 238 -12.80 6.81 -17.96
C CYS A 238 -12.79 5.35 -18.45
N PHE A 239 -13.86 4.96 -19.15
CA PHE A 239 -13.92 3.63 -19.75
C PHE A 239 -12.83 3.44 -20.81
N ASP A 240 -12.17 2.28 -20.74
CA ASP A 240 -11.18 1.86 -21.73
C ASP A 240 -11.78 0.74 -22.62
N TRP A 241 -13.02 0.32 -22.34
CA TRP A 241 -13.82 -0.68 -23.07
C TRP A 241 -15.32 -0.56 -22.77
N ASP A 242 -16.02 0.32 -23.49
CA ASP A 242 -17.49 0.39 -23.46
C ASP A 242 -18.13 -0.11 -24.77
N ALA A 243 -19.28 -0.77 -24.66
CA ALA A 243 -20.11 -1.24 -25.76
C ALA A 243 -21.43 -0.46 -25.94
N HIS A 244 -21.75 0.49 -25.05
CA HIS A 244 -23.05 1.14 -24.91
C HIS A 244 -24.15 0.09 -24.63
N ASP A 245 -24.04 -0.64 -23.52
CA ASP A 245 -25.04 -1.62 -23.07
C ASP A 245 -26.44 -0.98 -22.92
N TRP A 246 -26.51 0.25 -22.40
CA TRP A 246 -27.71 1.08 -22.37
C TRP A 246 -28.34 1.29 -23.76
N ALA A 247 -27.55 1.69 -24.76
CA ALA A 247 -28.06 1.95 -26.12
C ALA A 247 -28.49 0.65 -26.82
N CYS A 248 -27.80 -0.46 -26.53
CA CYS A 248 -28.21 -1.78 -26.97
C CYS A 248 -29.56 -2.19 -26.35
N ALA A 249 -29.79 -1.86 -25.07
CA ALA A 249 -31.07 -2.09 -24.39
C ALA A 249 -32.20 -1.21 -24.93
N GLU A 250 -31.96 0.08 -25.19
CA GLU A 250 -32.94 0.99 -25.83
C GLU A 250 -33.40 0.48 -27.21
N LEU A 251 -32.49 -0.13 -27.97
CA LEU A 251 -32.79 -0.75 -29.27
C LEU A 251 -33.49 -2.12 -29.16
N GLY A 252 -33.85 -2.56 -27.95
CA GLY A 252 -34.52 -3.84 -27.69
C GLY A 252 -33.58 -5.05 -27.70
N GLY A 253 -32.28 -4.84 -27.54
CA GLY A 253 -31.28 -5.90 -27.43
C GLY A 253 -31.50 -6.81 -26.22
N THR A 254 -31.25 -8.10 -26.40
CA THR A 254 -31.23 -9.05 -25.27
C THR A 254 -29.92 -8.92 -24.51
N PRO A 255 -29.89 -9.22 -23.19
CA PRO A 255 -28.66 -9.15 -22.39
C PRO A 255 -27.49 -9.92 -23.02
N ALA A 256 -27.78 -11.08 -23.60
CA ALA A 256 -26.80 -11.89 -24.31
C ALA A 256 -26.24 -11.21 -25.58
N ALA A 257 -27.08 -10.55 -26.39
CA ALA A 257 -26.66 -9.86 -27.61
C ALA A 257 -25.91 -8.56 -27.31
N CYS A 258 -26.24 -7.88 -26.20
CA CYS A 258 -25.48 -6.73 -25.72
C CYS A 258 -24.11 -7.16 -25.18
N ALA A 259 -24.04 -8.29 -24.46
CA ALA A 259 -22.76 -8.91 -24.10
C ALA A 259 -21.91 -9.35 -25.31
N ASP A 260 -22.52 -9.72 -26.46
CA ASP A 260 -21.76 -9.97 -27.70
C ASP A 260 -21.06 -8.70 -28.22
N SER A 261 -21.62 -7.50 -27.99
CA SER A 261 -21.05 -6.24 -28.46
C SER A 261 -19.75 -5.84 -27.73
N TYR A 262 -19.48 -6.40 -26.55
CA TYR A 262 -18.17 -6.27 -25.89
C TYR A 262 -17.10 -7.15 -26.56
N ILE A 263 -17.42 -8.39 -26.92
CA ILE A 263 -16.42 -9.41 -27.34
C ILE A 263 -16.15 -9.48 -28.85
N TYR A 264 -16.84 -8.68 -29.67
CA TYR A 264 -16.92 -8.84 -31.12
C TYR A 264 -15.65 -8.39 -31.89
N GLU A 265 -15.25 -9.15 -32.92
CA GLU A 265 -14.00 -8.97 -33.68
C GLU A 265 -14.19 -8.31 -35.07
N GLY A 266 -15.13 -7.37 -35.20
CA GLY A 266 -15.45 -6.68 -36.46
C GLY A 266 -16.43 -5.51 -36.31
N GLU A 267 -17.17 -5.18 -37.37
CA GLU A 267 -18.24 -4.16 -37.34
C GLU A 267 -19.37 -4.55 -36.37
N ARG A 268 -19.72 -3.68 -35.41
CA ARG A 268 -20.71 -3.97 -34.37
C ARG A 268 -22.08 -4.35 -34.98
N PRO A 269 -22.73 -5.43 -34.53
CA PRO A 269 -23.99 -5.88 -35.10
C PRO A 269 -25.22 -5.03 -34.72
N TYR A 270 -25.07 -4.02 -33.84
CA TYR A 270 -26.22 -3.33 -33.21
C TYR A 270 -26.14 -1.80 -33.11
N VAL A 271 -25.00 -1.14 -33.40
CA VAL A 271 -24.84 0.30 -33.13
C VAL A 271 -24.76 1.11 -34.42
N ALA A 272 -25.78 1.95 -34.64
CA ALA A 272 -25.82 2.99 -35.67
C ALA A 272 -26.33 4.33 -35.11
N ASN A 273 -25.97 4.63 -33.86
CA ASN A 273 -26.22 5.95 -33.25
C ASN A 273 -25.13 6.93 -33.72
N PRO A 274 -25.47 8.08 -34.36
CA PRO A 274 -24.48 9.08 -34.76
C PRO A 274 -23.73 9.72 -33.58
N ASP A 275 -24.35 9.79 -32.40
CA ASP A 275 -23.78 10.44 -31.21
C ASP A 275 -22.79 9.52 -30.46
N ALA A 276 -22.82 8.20 -30.70
CA ALA A 276 -21.91 7.23 -30.10
C ALA A 276 -20.44 7.38 -30.55
N GLY A 277 -20.20 8.13 -31.64
CA GLY A 277 -18.88 8.28 -32.27
C GLY A 277 -18.33 6.97 -32.86
N THR A 278 -17.10 7.02 -33.37
CA THR A 278 -16.41 5.83 -33.88
C THR A 278 -15.78 5.04 -32.72
N VAL A 279 -16.57 4.19 -32.07
CA VAL A 279 -16.04 3.32 -31.00
C VAL A 279 -15.06 2.30 -31.60
N ALA A 280 -13.89 2.15 -30.97
CA ALA A 280 -12.85 1.24 -31.43
C ALA A 280 -13.29 -0.23 -31.48
N GLY A 281 -12.61 -1.01 -32.33
CA GLY A 281 -12.86 -2.44 -32.56
C GLY A 281 -12.46 -3.36 -31.38
N PRO A 282 -12.25 -4.67 -31.61
CA PRO A 282 -12.05 -5.65 -30.55
C PRO A 282 -10.95 -5.24 -29.58
N ARG A 283 -11.36 -5.04 -28.32
CA ARG A 283 -10.43 -4.82 -27.21
C ARG A 283 -10.16 -6.16 -26.56
N GLU A 284 -8.91 -6.36 -26.17
CA GLU A 284 -8.46 -7.58 -25.49
C GLU A 284 -7.91 -7.28 -24.09
N ARG A 285 -8.16 -6.08 -23.55
CA ARG A 285 -7.81 -5.62 -22.19
C ARG A 285 -8.47 -4.26 -21.93
N GLY A 286 -8.59 -3.85 -20.66
CA GLY A 286 -9.06 -2.51 -20.28
C GLY A 286 -10.08 -2.47 -19.14
N ILE A 287 -10.58 -1.27 -18.88
CA ILE A 287 -11.65 -0.94 -17.92
C ILE A 287 -13.00 -1.06 -18.63
N LEU A 288 -13.80 -2.05 -18.27
CA LEU A 288 -15.15 -2.26 -18.81
C LEU A 288 -16.16 -1.48 -17.99
N GLN A 289 -16.91 -0.59 -18.64
CA GLN A 289 -18.07 0.09 -18.08
C GLN A 289 -19.34 -0.69 -18.43
N LEU A 290 -20.22 -0.80 -17.44
CA LEU A 290 -21.47 -1.57 -17.41
C LEU A 290 -22.43 -0.82 -16.48
N HIS A 291 -23.74 -0.89 -16.72
CA HIS A 291 -24.73 -0.26 -15.83
C HIS A 291 -25.39 -1.31 -14.93
N ASP A 292 -25.12 -1.31 -13.62
CA ASP A 292 -25.76 -2.25 -12.69
C ASP A 292 -27.21 -1.87 -12.37
N ALA A 293 -27.53 -0.56 -12.45
CA ALA A 293 -28.90 -0.06 -12.58
C ALA A 293 -29.15 0.38 -14.04
N SER A 294 -30.09 -0.27 -14.75
CA SER A 294 -30.32 0.09 -16.15
C SER A 294 -31.02 1.45 -16.30
N PRO A 295 -30.47 2.43 -17.04
CA PRO A 295 -31.11 3.73 -17.25
C PRO A 295 -32.34 3.65 -18.18
N VAL A 296 -32.59 2.50 -18.82
CA VAL A 296 -33.67 2.32 -19.80
C VAL A 296 -35.01 2.10 -19.11
N ALA A 297 -36.00 2.90 -19.50
CA ALA A 297 -37.32 2.93 -18.88
C ALA A 297 -38.01 1.54 -18.93
N GLY A 298 -38.22 0.95 -17.76
CA GLY A 298 -38.83 -0.37 -17.59
C GLY A 298 -37.85 -1.55 -17.47
N LEU A 299 -36.53 -1.29 -17.46
CA LEU A 299 -35.50 -2.31 -17.15
C LEU A 299 -34.86 -2.13 -15.76
N ALA A 300 -34.90 -0.93 -15.17
CA ALA A 300 -34.59 -0.72 -13.75
C ALA A 300 -35.50 -1.60 -12.87
N GLY A 301 -34.94 -2.27 -11.87
CA GLY A 301 -35.66 -3.23 -11.03
C GLY A 301 -35.95 -4.57 -11.71
N THR A 302 -35.13 -4.96 -12.70
CA THR A 302 -35.22 -6.25 -13.40
C THR A 302 -33.85 -6.92 -13.52
N THR A 303 -33.81 -8.23 -13.77
CA THR A 303 -32.54 -8.97 -13.91
C THR A 303 -31.72 -8.62 -15.16
N TRP A 304 -32.14 -7.68 -16.02
CA TRP A 304 -31.54 -7.44 -17.34
C TRP A 304 -30.03 -7.18 -17.28
N SER A 305 -29.56 -6.30 -16.39
CA SER A 305 -28.12 -6.02 -16.23
C SER A 305 -27.37 -7.20 -15.62
N TYR A 306 -27.97 -7.92 -14.68
CA TYR A 306 -27.41 -9.16 -14.12
C TYR A 306 -27.22 -10.23 -15.20
N ASP A 307 -28.23 -10.48 -16.03
CA ASP A 307 -28.18 -11.44 -17.13
C ASP A 307 -27.12 -11.06 -18.19
N LEU A 308 -26.86 -9.76 -18.37
CA LEU A 308 -25.79 -9.25 -19.24
C LEU A 308 -24.42 -9.57 -18.64
N VAL A 309 -24.20 -9.28 -17.36
CA VAL A 309 -22.93 -9.57 -16.65
C VAL A 309 -22.63 -11.07 -16.66
N VAL A 310 -23.62 -11.91 -16.34
CA VAL A 310 -23.49 -13.37 -16.39
C VAL A 310 -23.10 -13.84 -17.79
N SER A 311 -23.73 -13.29 -18.83
CA SER A 311 -23.40 -13.61 -20.22
C SER A 311 -21.97 -13.17 -20.59
N LEU A 312 -21.59 -11.95 -20.24
CA LEU A 312 -20.30 -11.33 -20.55
C LEU A 312 -19.14 -12.05 -19.86
N VAL A 313 -19.23 -12.27 -18.55
CA VAL A 313 -18.18 -12.98 -17.78
C VAL A 313 -18.02 -14.42 -18.27
N THR A 314 -19.13 -15.12 -18.56
CA THR A 314 -19.09 -16.47 -19.15
C THR A 314 -18.37 -16.45 -20.51
N LYS A 315 -18.66 -15.48 -21.37
CA LYS A 315 -18.03 -15.33 -22.70
C LYS A 315 -16.54 -14.98 -22.60
N LEU A 316 -16.14 -14.09 -21.69
CA LEU A 316 -14.73 -13.75 -21.44
C LEU A 316 -13.94 -14.95 -20.90
N LYS A 317 -14.48 -15.67 -19.90
CA LYS A 317 -13.85 -16.90 -19.36
C LYS A 317 -13.76 -18.03 -20.41
N ALA A 318 -14.65 -18.05 -21.41
CA ALA A 318 -14.66 -19.04 -22.49
C ALA A 318 -13.79 -18.67 -23.71
N LYS A 319 -13.22 -17.46 -23.80
CA LYS A 319 -12.47 -17.03 -24.99
C LYS A 319 -11.13 -17.78 -25.11
N SER A 320 -10.95 -18.47 -26.24
CA SER A 320 -9.82 -19.38 -26.47
C SER A 320 -8.47 -18.65 -26.59
N GLY A 321 -7.40 -19.32 -26.19
CA GLY A 321 -6.04 -18.76 -26.08
C GLY A 321 -5.65 -18.51 -24.63
N THR A 322 -4.91 -17.43 -24.36
CA THR A 322 -4.59 -16.97 -23.00
C THR A 322 -5.89 -16.64 -22.24
N PRO A 323 -6.12 -17.13 -21.01
CA PRO A 323 -7.30 -16.77 -20.23
C PRO A 323 -7.38 -15.27 -19.94
N TYR A 324 -8.59 -14.77 -19.69
CA TYR A 324 -8.79 -13.42 -19.15
C TYR A 324 -8.48 -13.41 -17.65
N VAL A 325 -7.60 -12.48 -17.24
CA VAL A 325 -7.30 -12.17 -15.84
C VAL A 325 -8.16 -10.99 -15.43
N PHE A 326 -9.08 -11.21 -14.49
CA PHE A 326 -9.87 -10.14 -13.89
C PHE A 326 -9.05 -9.48 -12.79
N VAL A 327 -9.04 -8.14 -12.78
CA VAL A 327 -8.30 -7.35 -11.78
C VAL A 327 -9.17 -6.21 -11.24
N PRO A 328 -9.02 -5.82 -9.97
CA PRO A 328 -9.65 -4.61 -9.46
C PRO A 328 -9.02 -3.34 -10.04
N LEU A 329 -9.70 -2.20 -9.89
CA LEU A 329 -9.33 -0.93 -10.55
C LEU A 329 -7.96 -0.36 -10.12
N ASP A 330 -7.47 -0.70 -8.92
CA ASP A 330 -6.12 -0.39 -8.45
C ASP A 330 -5.01 -1.16 -9.18
N ALA A 331 -5.32 -2.10 -10.05
CA ALA A 331 -4.33 -2.74 -10.93
C ALA A 331 -3.89 -1.86 -12.10
N ILE A 332 -4.56 -0.74 -12.36
CA ILE A 332 -4.21 0.22 -13.41
C ILE A 332 -2.89 0.94 -13.05
N PRO A 333 -1.86 0.91 -13.91
CA PRO A 333 -0.56 1.54 -13.65
C PRO A 333 -0.66 3.03 -13.28
N GLY A 334 -0.27 3.37 -12.05
CA GLY A 334 -0.29 4.73 -11.53
C GLY A 334 -1.41 5.02 -10.53
N VAL A 335 -2.44 4.17 -10.42
CA VAL A 335 -3.44 4.28 -9.34
C VAL A 335 -2.76 4.03 -7.99
N ARG A 336 -2.96 4.92 -7.01
CA ARG A 336 -2.31 4.84 -5.69
C ARG A 336 -3.30 5.16 -4.58
N GLY A 337 -3.21 4.40 -3.49
CA GLY A 337 -3.98 4.61 -2.27
C GLY A 337 -3.29 5.52 -1.28
N THR A 338 -3.84 5.62 -0.06
CA THR A 338 -3.12 6.13 1.13
C THR A 338 -1.90 5.29 1.48
N LEU A 339 -1.99 3.98 1.27
CA LEU A 339 -1.00 2.95 1.57
C LEU A 339 -0.47 2.41 0.23
N SER A 340 0.60 3.02 -0.28
CA SER A 340 1.24 2.67 -1.56
C SER A 340 2.72 3.04 -1.51
N PHE A 341 3.57 2.24 -2.15
CA PHE A 341 5.01 2.32 -1.97
C PHE A 341 5.66 3.26 -3.03
N PRO A 342 6.87 3.81 -2.80
CA PRO A 342 7.57 4.70 -3.71
C PRO A 342 8.29 3.91 -4.82
N SER A 343 8.48 4.52 -6.00
CA SER A 343 9.05 3.82 -7.16
C SER A 343 10.37 3.09 -6.83
N PRO A 344 10.53 1.81 -7.22
CA PRO A 344 11.62 0.96 -6.73
C PRO A 344 13.01 1.43 -7.18
N THR A 345 14.01 1.14 -6.34
CA THR A 345 15.40 1.58 -6.50
C THR A 345 16.37 0.40 -6.51
N ASN A 346 17.52 0.54 -7.17
CA ASN A 346 18.55 -0.51 -7.19
C ASN A 346 19.51 -0.35 -6.01
N TRP A 347 19.55 -1.36 -5.15
CA TRP A 347 20.35 -1.38 -3.91
C TRP A 347 21.69 -2.10 -4.10
N THR A 348 21.77 -3.03 -5.06
CA THR A 348 23.05 -3.54 -5.59
C THR A 348 23.12 -3.34 -7.12
N THR A 349 24.33 -3.34 -7.67
CA THR A 349 24.60 -3.08 -9.11
C THR A 349 25.52 -4.12 -9.76
N THR A 350 25.92 -5.17 -9.02
CA THR A 350 26.79 -6.26 -9.52
C THR A 350 26.50 -7.54 -8.76
N TYR A 351 26.60 -7.53 -7.43
CA TYR A 351 26.12 -8.65 -6.61
C TYR A 351 24.62 -8.90 -6.87
N LEU A 352 24.22 -10.17 -6.94
CA LEU A 352 22.89 -10.66 -7.36
C LEU A 352 22.48 -10.38 -8.82
N SER A 353 23.26 -9.63 -9.62
CA SER A 353 22.91 -9.30 -11.02
C SER A 353 23.00 -10.51 -11.99
N ASP A 354 22.54 -10.30 -13.23
CA ASP A 354 22.78 -11.22 -14.34
C ASP A 354 24.27 -11.28 -14.73
N ALA A 355 25.02 -10.20 -14.50
CA ALA A 355 26.46 -10.13 -14.80
C ALA A 355 27.31 -10.97 -13.82
N ASP A 356 26.88 -11.14 -12.57
CA ASP A 356 27.42 -12.12 -11.60
C ASP A 356 26.68 -13.48 -11.69
N LEU A 357 25.99 -13.74 -12.81
CA LEU A 357 25.41 -15.04 -13.20
C LEU A 357 24.31 -15.61 -12.30
N TRP A 358 23.66 -14.81 -11.46
CA TRP A 358 22.64 -15.30 -10.50
C TRP A 358 21.36 -15.81 -11.18
N ASN A 359 21.05 -15.33 -12.38
CA ASN A 359 19.97 -15.87 -13.22
C ASN A 359 20.21 -17.31 -13.69
N THR A 360 21.48 -17.77 -13.78
CA THR A 360 21.83 -19.02 -14.48
C THR A 360 21.38 -20.32 -13.80
N ASP A 361 21.01 -20.29 -12.51
CA ASP A 361 20.56 -21.47 -11.77
C ASP A 361 19.63 -21.11 -10.61
N ILE A 362 18.58 -21.92 -10.38
CA ILE A 362 17.67 -21.75 -9.24
C ILE A 362 18.37 -21.97 -7.90
N GLY A 363 19.45 -22.76 -7.89
CA GLY A 363 20.36 -22.89 -6.75
C GLY A 363 21.22 -21.66 -6.45
N TYR A 364 21.00 -20.54 -7.19
CA TYR A 364 21.45 -19.19 -6.87
C TYR A 364 20.25 -18.23 -6.65
N HIS A 365 19.43 -17.93 -7.67
CA HIS A 365 18.38 -16.89 -7.53
C HIS A 365 17.25 -17.29 -6.56
N GLY A 366 16.90 -18.57 -6.45
CA GLY A 366 15.91 -19.06 -5.48
C GLY A 366 16.37 -18.98 -4.02
N THR A 367 17.59 -18.50 -3.78
CA THR A 367 18.25 -18.42 -2.47
C THR A 367 18.47 -16.98 -1.97
N VAL A 368 17.97 -15.96 -2.68
CA VAL A 368 17.99 -14.58 -2.16
C VAL A 368 17.08 -14.49 -0.93
N ARG A 369 17.62 -13.99 0.19
CA ARG A 369 16.91 -13.79 1.47
C ARG A 369 17.31 -12.45 2.08
N LEU A 370 16.40 -11.91 2.88
CA LEU A 370 16.62 -10.77 3.76
C LEU A 370 16.60 -11.25 5.22
N GLY A 371 17.34 -10.58 6.09
CA GLY A 371 17.33 -10.78 7.55
C GLY A 371 18.54 -10.11 8.18
N ASP A 372 18.41 -9.52 9.37
CA ASP A 372 19.51 -8.80 10.02
C ASP A 372 20.58 -9.80 10.49
N ILE A 373 21.69 -9.93 9.78
CA ILE A 373 22.74 -10.91 10.11
C ILE A 373 23.81 -10.31 11.04
N ASN A 374 23.66 -9.04 11.44
CA ASN A 374 24.71 -8.27 12.09
C ASN A 374 24.29 -7.72 13.48
N GLY A 375 22.99 -7.49 13.70
CA GLY A 375 22.36 -7.07 14.95
C GLY A 375 22.24 -5.56 15.09
N ASP A 376 21.91 -4.84 14.00
CA ASP A 376 21.79 -3.38 13.98
C ASP A 376 20.43 -2.84 13.49
N GLY A 377 19.43 -3.72 13.41
CA GLY A 377 18.03 -3.41 13.15
C GLY A 377 17.65 -3.40 11.67
N ARG A 378 18.58 -3.69 10.75
CA ARG A 378 18.29 -3.74 9.30
C ARG A 378 18.51 -5.12 8.73
N ALA A 379 17.54 -5.58 7.97
CA ALA A 379 17.60 -6.79 7.19
C ALA A 379 18.71 -6.69 6.13
N ASP A 380 19.75 -7.50 6.28
CA ASP A 380 20.85 -7.63 5.33
C ASP A 380 20.47 -8.61 4.21
N VAL A 381 21.10 -8.51 3.03
CA VAL A 381 20.80 -9.41 1.90
C VAL A 381 21.84 -10.53 1.76
N CYS A 382 21.39 -11.77 1.88
CA CYS A 382 22.19 -12.98 1.61
C CYS A 382 21.70 -13.74 0.37
N GLY A 383 22.63 -14.46 -0.26
CA GLY A 383 22.39 -15.37 -1.37
C GLY A 383 23.42 -16.48 -1.41
N ARG A 384 22.98 -17.70 -1.72
CA ARG A 384 23.84 -18.89 -1.84
C ARG A 384 24.35 -19.01 -3.27
N GLY A 385 25.59 -18.59 -3.51
CA GLY A 385 26.25 -18.69 -4.82
C GLY A 385 27.12 -19.94 -4.93
N SER A 386 27.79 -20.09 -6.08
CA SER A 386 28.70 -21.21 -6.36
C SER A 386 29.83 -21.40 -5.34
N ALA A 387 30.30 -20.32 -4.73
CA ALA A 387 31.34 -20.31 -3.70
C ALA A 387 30.83 -20.56 -2.26
N GLY A 388 29.51 -20.60 -2.05
CA GLY A 388 28.87 -20.61 -0.73
C GLY A 388 27.95 -19.40 -0.51
N LEU A 389 27.53 -19.16 0.74
CA LEU A 389 26.74 -17.98 1.09
C LEU A 389 27.57 -16.71 0.98
N ARG A 390 27.09 -15.77 0.16
CA ARG A 390 27.55 -14.40 0.12
C ARG A 390 26.47 -13.52 0.75
N CYS A 391 26.87 -12.42 1.38
CA CYS A 391 25.94 -11.42 1.89
C CYS A 391 26.52 -10.02 1.74
N ALA A 392 25.65 -9.02 1.60
CA ALA A 392 25.97 -7.61 1.65
C ALA A 392 25.13 -6.96 2.76
N LEU A 393 25.75 -6.09 3.56
CA LEU A 393 25.08 -5.43 4.68
C LEU A 393 24.28 -4.21 4.22
N SER A 394 23.11 -4.00 4.80
CA SER A 394 22.22 -2.87 4.52
C SER A 394 22.73 -1.61 5.23
N ASN A 395 22.94 -0.51 4.52
CA ASN A 395 23.30 0.79 5.09
C ASN A 395 22.05 1.61 5.39
N ALA A 396 22.05 2.35 6.49
CA ALA A 396 21.00 3.31 6.84
C ALA A 396 20.93 4.56 5.91
N ASP A 397 21.58 4.53 4.74
CA ASP A 397 21.43 5.52 3.66
C ASP A 397 20.64 4.97 2.45
N GLY A 398 20.05 3.77 2.56
CA GLY A 398 19.27 3.14 1.50
C GLY A 398 20.13 2.46 0.43
N SER A 399 21.34 2.04 0.78
CA SER A 399 22.28 1.34 -0.10
C SER A 399 22.79 0.05 0.52
N MET A 400 23.34 -0.86 -0.28
CA MET A 400 24.06 -2.03 0.23
C MET A 400 25.57 -1.79 0.26
N GLY A 401 26.23 -2.31 1.29
CA GLY A 401 27.68 -2.42 1.37
C GLY A 401 28.26 -3.40 0.33
N ALA A 402 29.59 -3.50 0.29
CA ALA A 402 30.26 -4.48 -0.56
C ALA A 402 29.94 -5.91 -0.13
N GLU A 403 29.76 -6.82 -1.09
CA GLU A 403 29.46 -8.22 -0.78
C GLU A 403 30.70 -8.97 -0.25
N ALA A 404 30.47 -9.88 0.69
CA ALA A 404 31.50 -10.78 1.24
C ALA A 404 31.05 -12.24 1.17
N LEU A 405 31.99 -13.18 1.28
CA LEU A 405 31.69 -14.61 1.40
C LEU A 405 31.57 -14.97 2.89
N TRP A 406 30.35 -15.11 3.39
CA TRP A 406 30.04 -15.33 4.81
C TRP A 406 30.11 -16.80 5.24
N LEU A 407 29.82 -17.76 4.34
CA LEU A 407 29.97 -19.19 4.63
C LEU A 407 30.36 -20.00 3.39
N SER A 408 31.62 -20.45 3.33
CA SER A 408 32.17 -21.19 2.19
C SER A 408 31.83 -22.69 2.17
N ILE A 409 31.41 -23.27 3.30
CA ILE A 409 31.17 -24.72 3.42
C ILE A 409 29.88 -25.22 2.74
N VAL A 410 29.09 -24.30 2.14
CA VAL A 410 27.85 -24.59 1.40
C VAL A 410 27.98 -24.30 -0.12
N SER A 411 29.20 -24.46 -0.64
CA SER A 411 29.58 -24.25 -2.05
C SER A 411 29.07 -25.34 -3.00
N ASP A 412 29.18 -25.10 -4.31
CA ASP A 412 28.91 -26.11 -5.34
C ASP A 412 29.87 -27.30 -5.24
N THR A 413 31.15 -27.00 -4.95
CA THR A 413 32.22 -28.01 -4.81
C THR A 413 32.03 -28.92 -3.60
N LEU A 414 31.18 -28.54 -2.65
CA LEU A 414 30.79 -29.33 -1.48
C LEU A 414 29.38 -29.93 -1.61
N GLY A 415 28.78 -29.88 -2.81
CA GLY A 415 27.56 -30.62 -3.14
C GLY A 415 26.24 -29.90 -2.80
N TYR A 416 26.27 -28.62 -2.40
CA TYR A 416 25.07 -27.86 -2.04
C TYR A 416 24.33 -27.22 -3.23
N LYS A 417 24.80 -27.41 -4.47
CA LYS A 417 24.12 -26.87 -5.66
C LYS A 417 22.71 -27.42 -5.90
N PRO A 418 22.44 -28.74 -5.81
CA PRO A 418 21.13 -29.33 -6.09
C PRO A 418 20.00 -28.70 -5.25
N ARG A 419 18.82 -28.57 -5.85
CA ARG A 419 17.70 -27.78 -5.32
C ARG A 419 17.20 -28.28 -3.96
N GLU A 420 17.30 -29.59 -3.72
CA GLU A 420 16.97 -30.25 -2.45
C GLU A 420 17.89 -29.85 -1.27
N TYR A 421 18.90 -29.02 -1.54
CA TYR A 421 19.76 -28.34 -0.57
C TYR A 421 19.69 -26.82 -0.78
N SER A 422 20.01 -26.31 -1.98
CA SER A 422 20.17 -24.86 -2.23
C SER A 422 18.90 -24.04 -1.98
N THR A 423 17.75 -24.43 -2.53
CA THR A 423 16.51 -23.62 -2.42
C THR A 423 15.86 -23.71 -1.03
N THR A 424 16.45 -24.47 -0.11
CA THR A 424 16.01 -24.59 1.29
C THR A 424 16.65 -23.56 2.22
N PHE A 425 17.56 -22.73 1.70
CA PHE A 425 18.22 -21.69 2.49
C PHE A 425 17.21 -20.67 3.05
N GLN A 426 17.37 -20.31 4.31
CA GLN A 426 16.60 -19.32 5.07
C GLN A 426 17.52 -18.54 6.02
N LEU A 427 17.09 -17.34 6.38
CA LEU A 427 17.63 -16.53 7.46
C LEU A 427 16.58 -16.44 8.57
N ALA A 428 16.94 -16.71 9.81
CA ALA A 428 16.08 -16.59 11.00
C ALA A 428 16.94 -16.63 12.27
N ASP A 429 16.55 -15.89 13.32
CA ASP A 429 17.25 -15.98 14.62
C ASP A 429 16.89 -17.31 15.31
N ILE A 430 17.91 -18.13 15.61
CA ILE A 430 17.71 -19.46 16.22
C ILE A 430 17.98 -19.42 17.72
N ASP A 431 18.98 -18.67 18.20
CA ASP A 431 19.37 -18.64 19.63
C ASP A 431 19.07 -17.33 20.37
N ASN A 432 18.25 -16.46 19.77
CA ASN A 432 17.70 -15.22 20.33
C ASN A 432 18.80 -14.21 20.74
N ASP A 433 19.77 -14.00 19.84
CA ASP A 433 20.87 -13.03 20.01
C ASP A 433 20.69 -11.73 19.20
N GLY A 434 19.52 -11.58 18.57
CA GLY A 434 19.13 -10.43 17.76
C GLY A 434 19.66 -10.48 16.33
N LYS A 435 19.98 -11.67 15.80
CA LYS A 435 20.56 -11.85 14.47
C LYS A 435 20.01 -13.08 13.76
N ALA A 436 19.78 -12.94 12.47
CA ALA A 436 19.35 -14.02 11.61
C ALA A 436 20.52 -14.96 11.27
N ASP A 437 20.44 -16.17 11.80
CA ASP A 437 21.35 -17.28 11.50
C ASP A 437 21.07 -17.87 10.11
N ALA A 438 22.09 -18.47 9.50
CA ALA A 438 21.96 -19.11 8.19
C ALA A 438 21.52 -20.57 8.32
N CYS A 439 20.29 -20.90 7.92
CA CYS A 439 19.78 -22.27 7.91
C CYS A 439 19.67 -22.84 6.51
N ILE A 440 20.17 -24.05 6.27
CA ILE A 440 20.12 -24.75 4.98
C ILE A 440 20.13 -26.27 5.15
N ARG A 441 19.49 -26.98 4.21
CA ARG A 441 19.41 -28.44 4.22
C ARG A 441 20.68 -29.11 3.67
N ALA A 442 21.05 -30.23 4.27
CA ALA A 442 22.14 -31.10 3.85
C ALA A 442 21.66 -32.57 3.72
N VAL A 443 22.59 -33.49 3.49
CA VAL A 443 22.31 -34.94 3.43
C VAL A 443 21.79 -35.46 4.80
N ASP A 444 22.41 -35.02 5.88
CA ASP A 444 22.19 -35.58 7.23
C ASP A 444 21.14 -34.84 8.08
N GLY A 445 20.59 -33.72 7.59
CA GLY A 445 19.60 -32.92 8.33
C GLY A 445 19.36 -31.52 7.74
N TYR A 446 18.65 -30.69 8.50
CA TYR A 446 18.68 -29.24 8.35
C TYR A 446 19.77 -28.68 9.28
N LEU A 447 20.59 -27.74 8.80
CA LEU A 447 21.76 -27.21 9.51
C LEU A 447 21.61 -25.69 9.65
N CYS A 448 21.59 -25.19 10.89
CA CYS A 448 21.59 -23.76 11.19
C CYS A 448 22.95 -23.32 11.74
N PHE A 449 23.56 -22.32 11.10
CA PHE A 449 24.90 -21.83 11.36
C PHE A 449 24.84 -20.44 12.00
N LYS A 450 25.35 -20.33 13.24
CA LYS A 450 25.23 -19.09 14.02
C LYS A 450 25.90 -17.88 13.35
N ALA A 451 25.23 -16.74 13.32
CA ALA A 451 25.75 -15.44 12.89
C ALA A 451 26.92 -14.96 13.77
N LEU A 452 27.93 -14.36 13.12
CA LEU A 452 29.08 -13.71 13.75
C LEU A 452 29.32 -12.37 13.06
N THR A 453 30.12 -11.50 13.68
CA THR A 453 30.61 -10.27 13.04
C THR A 453 31.41 -10.58 11.76
N GLY A 454 30.77 -10.45 10.59
CA GLY A 454 31.39 -10.63 9.28
C GLY A 454 31.47 -12.08 8.76
N GLY A 455 30.62 -12.99 9.25
CA GLY A 455 30.52 -14.37 8.74
C GLY A 455 29.55 -15.23 9.54
N PHE A 456 29.37 -16.50 9.15
CA PHE A 456 28.68 -17.49 9.97
C PHE A 456 29.66 -18.50 10.58
N GLN A 457 29.29 -19.14 11.69
CA GLN A 457 30.01 -20.28 12.22
C GLN A 457 30.07 -21.43 11.21
N THR A 458 31.14 -22.24 11.26
CA THR A 458 31.26 -23.47 10.45
C THR A 458 30.73 -24.71 11.18
N SER A 459 30.50 -24.61 12.50
CA SER A 459 29.64 -25.51 13.27
C SER A 459 28.18 -25.10 13.10
N ALA A 460 27.30 -26.08 12.90
CA ALA A 460 25.84 -25.89 12.91
C ALA A 460 25.18 -26.61 14.09
N TRP A 461 24.00 -26.12 14.47
CA TRP A 461 23.01 -26.93 15.17
C TRP A 461 22.28 -27.81 14.13
N PRO A 462 22.30 -29.15 14.24
CA PRO A 462 21.69 -30.04 13.26
C PRO A 462 20.34 -30.59 13.72
N SER A 463 19.30 -30.47 12.89
CA SER A 463 18.08 -31.27 13.01
C SER A 463 18.09 -32.43 12.01
N THR A 464 18.40 -33.63 12.50
CA THR A 464 18.49 -34.85 11.68
C THR A 464 17.13 -35.34 11.18
N SER A 465 16.03 -34.83 11.74
CA SER A 465 14.66 -35.12 11.28
C SER A 465 14.45 -34.77 9.80
N PHE A 466 15.12 -33.76 9.26
CA PHE A 466 14.97 -33.28 7.88
C PHE A 466 15.96 -33.92 6.87
N SER A 467 16.64 -34.99 7.26
CA SER A 467 17.68 -35.69 6.48
C SER A 467 17.17 -36.37 5.19
N ASN A 468 18.12 -36.79 4.34
CA ASN A 468 17.85 -37.66 3.19
C ASN A 468 17.37 -39.05 3.62
N ALA A 469 17.84 -39.56 4.77
CA ALA A 469 17.39 -40.84 5.33
C ALA A 469 15.89 -40.82 5.66
N ASN A 470 15.37 -39.67 6.09
CA ASN A 470 13.94 -39.44 6.32
C ASN A 470 13.19 -38.96 5.06
N GLY A 471 13.85 -38.98 3.88
CA GLY A 471 13.21 -38.80 2.58
C GLY A 471 12.81 -37.37 2.20
N TRP A 472 13.37 -36.34 2.83
CA TRP A 472 13.03 -34.93 2.54
C TRP A 472 13.56 -34.43 1.19
N ASN A 473 14.61 -35.05 0.64
CA ASN A 473 15.09 -34.79 -0.72
C ASN A 473 14.16 -35.36 -1.81
N ALA A 474 13.21 -36.23 -1.49
CA ALA A 474 12.46 -37.01 -2.49
C ALA A 474 11.50 -36.18 -3.37
N ALA A 475 11.08 -34.98 -2.94
CA ALA A 475 10.23 -34.08 -3.71
C ALA A 475 10.35 -32.63 -3.23
N GLU A 476 10.13 -31.66 -4.13
CA GLU A 476 10.06 -30.22 -3.80
C GLU A 476 8.98 -29.92 -2.76
N ALA A 477 7.86 -30.65 -2.81
CA ALA A 477 6.78 -30.55 -1.82
C ALA A 477 7.15 -31.00 -0.38
N ARG A 478 8.37 -31.51 -0.18
CA ARG A 478 8.95 -31.78 1.15
C ARG A 478 9.96 -30.69 1.49
N HIS A 479 11.11 -30.65 0.80
CA HIS A 479 12.18 -29.71 1.15
C HIS A 479 11.83 -28.23 0.92
N GLY A 480 10.94 -27.91 -0.03
CA GLY A 480 10.42 -26.56 -0.26
C GLY A 480 9.36 -26.11 0.77
N SER A 481 8.85 -27.03 1.59
CA SER A 481 7.90 -26.73 2.68
C SER A 481 8.59 -26.45 4.04
N ILE A 482 9.90 -26.64 4.13
CA ILE A 482 10.65 -26.43 5.40
C ILE A 482 10.68 -24.93 5.70
N ARG A 483 10.32 -24.56 6.94
CA ARG A 483 10.27 -23.19 7.45
C ARG A 483 10.82 -23.09 8.86
N VAL A 484 11.22 -21.88 9.25
CA VAL A 484 11.78 -21.58 10.57
C VAL A 484 10.97 -20.47 11.23
N GLY A 485 10.76 -20.58 12.54
CA GLY A 485 10.10 -19.58 13.39
C GLY A 485 9.86 -20.14 14.79
N ASP A 486 9.72 -19.28 15.79
CA ASP A 486 9.38 -19.68 17.17
C ASP A 486 7.91 -20.11 17.22
N VAL A 487 7.64 -21.42 17.27
CA VAL A 487 6.26 -21.95 17.26
C VAL A 487 5.77 -22.36 18.64
N ASP A 488 6.67 -22.59 19.60
CA ASP A 488 6.32 -22.96 20.99
C ASP A 488 6.26 -21.78 21.98
N GLY A 489 6.82 -20.62 21.61
CA GLY A 489 6.83 -19.38 22.39
C GLY A 489 8.01 -19.26 23.36
N ASN A 490 9.06 -20.06 23.21
CA ASN A 490 10.24 -20.03 24.07
C ASN A 490 11.26 -18.94 23.69
N GLY A 491 11.09 -18.29 22.53
CA GLY A 491 11.97 -17.26 21.99
C GLY A 491 13.01 -17.75 20.97
N TYR A 492 13.06 -19.05 20.65
CA TYR A 492 14.04 -19.64 19.72
C TYR A 492 13.40 -20.08 18.39
N GLY A 493 14.18 -20.06 17.31
CA GLY A 493 13.70 -20.48 16.00
C GLY A 493 13.60 -22.01 15.84
N ASP A 494 12.38 -22.53 15.81
CA ASP A 494 12.08 -23.95 15.56
C ASP A 494 12.06 -24.26 14.06
N ILE A 495 12.25 -25.54 13.68
CA ILE A 495 12.17 -25.97 12.27
C ILE A 495 10.91 -26.80 12.03
N CYS A 496 9.99 -26.31 11.18
CA CYS A 496 8.79 -27.04 10.74
C CYS A 496 8.86 -27.44 9.26
N GLY A 497 8.02 -28.40 8.85
CA GLY A 497 7.77 -28.70 7.43
C GLY A 497 6.73 -29.80 7.21
N ARG A 498 6.32 -30.01 5.95
CA ARG A 498 5.36 -31.03 5.55
C ARG A 498 6.04 -32.37 5.21
N ASP A 499 5.67 -33.41 5.96
CA ASP A 499 6.31 -34.73 5.92
C ASP A 499 5.87 -35.62 4.74
N ALA A 500 6.38 -36.85 4.71
CA ALA A 500 6.04 -37.84 3.68
C ALA A 500 4.56 -38.26 3.63
N ASN A 501 3.82 -38.07 4.73
CA ASN A 501 2.40 -38.38 4.90
C ASN A 501 1.50 -37.14 4.74
N GLY A 502 2.10 -35.96 4.53
CA GLY A 502 1.41 -34.67 4.46
C GLY A 502 1.05 -34.04 5.81
N LYS A 503 1.61 -34.55 6.91
CA LYS A 503 1.53 -33.94 8.24
C LYS A 503 2.53 -32.79 8.34
N ILE A 504 2.20 -31.76 9.12
CA ILE A 504 3.16 -30.75 9.54
C ILE A 504 3.88 -31.31 10.76
N VAL A 505 5.21 -31.33 10.71
CA VAL A 505 6.07 -31.76 11.82
C VAL A 505 7.05 -30.65 12.17
N CYS A 506 7.28 -30.43 13.46
CA CYS A 506 8.17 -29.38 13.97
C CYS A 506 9.20 -29.94 14.95
N SER A 507 10.42 -29.42 14.87
CA SER A 507 11.63 -29.83 15.57
C SER A 507 12.10 -28.64 16.40
N LEU A 508 11.78 -28.68 17.70
CA LEU A 508 11.89 -27.50 18.56
C LEU A 508 13.33 -27.26 19.03
N PHE A 509 13.75 -26.00 19.15
CA PHE A 509 15.07 -25.62 19.67
C PHE A 509 15.01 -25.23 21.15
N ASN A 510 16.04 -25.60 21.93
CA ASN A 510 16.11 -25.36 23.37
C ASN A 510 17.30 -24.45 23.77
N GLY A 511 17.79 -23.63 22.85
CA GLY A 511 19.02 -22.84 23.01
C GLY A 511 20.32 -23.66 22.86
N THR A 512 20.25 -24.98 22.65
CA THR A 512 21.46 -25.83 22.47
C THR A 512 21.33 -26.92 21.41
N THR A 513 20.16 -27.56 21.28
CA THR A 513 19.92 -28.71 20.40
C THR A 513 18.48 -28.73 19.89
N PHE A 514 18.30 -29.16 18.64
CA PHE A 514 16.98 -29.45 18.09
C PHE A 514 16.44 -30.79 18.62
N ALA A 515 15.19 -30.80 19.06
CA ALA A 515 14.45 -32.01 19.43
C ALA A 515 14.05 -32.82 18.18
N ALA A 516 13.80 -34.12 18.34
CA ALA A 516 13.26 -34.95 17.26
C ALA A 516 11.86 -34.44 16.85
N ALA A 517 11.64 -34.25 15.54
CA ALA A 517 10.42 -33.63 15.04
C ALA A 517 9.13 -34.38 15.44
N GLY A 518 8.19 -33.66 16.08
CA GLY A 518 6.86 -34.15 16.45
C GLY A 518 5.77 -33.65 15.49
N GLU A 519 4.61 -34.29 15.50
CA GLU A 519 3.44 -33.88 14.69
C GLU A 519 2.75 -32.65 15.30
N TRP A 520 2.57 -31.61 14.49
CA TRP A 520 1.93 -30.34 14.87
C TRP A 520 0.60 -30.09 14.14
N SER A 521 0.37 -30.69 12.96
CA SER A 521 -0.95 -30.69 12.31
C SER A 521 -1.11 -31.84 11.30
N SER A 522 -2.32 -32.34 11.15
CA SER A 522 -2.71 -33.35 10.14
C SER A 522 -3.62 -32.80 9.03
N ALA A 523 -3.92 -31.50 9.02
CA ALA A 523 -4.87 -30.87 8.10
C ALA A 523 -4.44 -30.97 6.61
N PHE A 524 -3.14 -30.98 6.34
CA PHE A 524 -2.56 -30.93 4.98
C PHE A 524 -2.25 -32.32 4.38
N THR A 525 -2.86 -33.37 4.92
CA THR A 525 -2.61 -34.78 4.55
C THR A 525 -3.17 -35.20 3.18
N ALA A 526 -4.12 -34.45 2.61
CA ALA A 526 -4.63 -34.70 1.26
C ALA A 526 -3.52 -34.53 0.20
N SER A 527 -3.59 -35.33 -0.88
CA SER A 527 -2.55 -35.38 -1.91
C SER A 527 -2.45 -34.11 -2.77
N SER A 528 -3.49 -33.28 -2.81
CA SER A 528 -3.48 -31.94 -3.43
C SER A 528 -2.40 -31.04 -2.83
N TRP A 529 -2.20 -31.09 -1.51
CA TRP A 529 -1.16 -30.35 -0.79
C TRP A 529 0.28 -30.80 -1.10
N SER A 530 0.46 -31.76 -2.01
CA SER A 530 1.77 -32.16 -2.54
C SER A 530 2.12 -31.50 -3.89
N GLN A 531 1.27 -30.65 -4.45
CA GLN A 531 1.63 -29.87 -5.65
C GLN A 531 2.53 -28.67 -5.28
N PRO A 532 3.51 -28.27 -6.11
CA PRO A 532 4.44 -27.18 -5.79
C PRO A 532 3.77 -25.84 -5.48
N GLU A 533 2.70 -25.50 -6.20
CA GLU A 533 1.91 -24.26 -6.09
C GLU A 533 1.18 -24.07 -4.73
N TYR A 534 1.18 -25.11 -3.89
CA TYR A 534 0.77 -25.04 -2.49
C TYR A 534 1.94 -25.39 -1.57
N ALA A 535 2.61 -26.51 -1.83
CA ALA A 535 3.62 -27.09 -0.94
C ALA A 535 4.91 -26.24 -0.81
N THR A 536 5.20 -25.34 -1.75
CA THR A 536 6.32 -24.38 -1.63
C THR A 536 5.92 -23.06 -0.95
N THR A 537 4.64 -22.88 -0.61
CA THR A 537 4.07 -21.62 -0.09
C THR A 537 3.78 -21.61 1.41
N PHE A 538 3.99 -22.73 2.11
CA PHE A 538 3.98 -22.77 3.57
C PHE A 538 4.91 -21.69 4.12
N GLN A 539 4.54 -20.98 5.16
CA GLN A 539 5.33 -19.96 5.85
C GLN A 539 5.02 -19.99 7.35
N LEU A 540 5.98 -19.53 8.16
CA LEU A 540 5.81 -19.27 9.58
C LEU A 540 5.98 -17.76 9.79
N ALA A 541 5.01 -17.11 10.43
CA ALA A 541 5.07 -15.69 10.77
C ALA A 541 4.06 -15.36 11.89
N LYS A 542 4.31 -14.30 12.66
CA LYS A 542 3.36 -13.82 13.68
C LYS A 542 2.23 -13.08 12.96
N VAL A 543 1.03 -13.67 12.78
CA VAL A 543 -0.07 -12.97 12.06
C VAL A 543 -1.14 -12.39 12.98
N ASN A 544 -1.01 -12.60 14.29
CA ASN A 544 -1.97 -12.19 15.33
C ASN A 544 -1.36 -11.47 16.56
N ASN A 545 -0.05 -11.17 16.53
CA ASN A 545 0.73 -10.55 17.61
C ASN A 545 0.65 -11.27 18.99
N ASP A 546 0.40 -12.59 19.03
CA ASP A 546 0.45 -13.38 20.28
C ASP A 546 1.87 -13.83 20.69
N ASN A 547 2.86 -13.49 19.85
CA ASN A 547 4.28 -13.84 19.86
C ASN A 547 4.68 -15.22 19.32
N LEU A 548 3.74 -16.09 18.98
CA LEU A 548 4.01 -17.35 18.29
C LEU A 548 4.07 -17.13 16.77
N ALA A 549 4.82 -17.99 16.07
CA ALA A 549 4.82 -18.05 14.61
C ALA A 549 3.72 -19.00 14.11
N ASP A 550 2.73 -18.46 13.42
CA ASP A 550 1.58 -19.16 12.88
C ASP A 550 1.89 -19.82 11.54
N LEU A 551 1.21 -20.93 11.23
CA LEU A 551 1.37 -21.62 9.97
C LEU A 551 0.38 -21.10 8.91
N CYS A 552 0.89 -20.34 7.94
CA CYS A 552 0.12 -19.90 6.78
C CYS A 552 0.56 -20.62 5.50
N VAL A 553 -0.36 -20.83 4.56
CA VAL A 553 -0.11 -21.51 3.28
C VAL A 553 -1.13 -21.08 2.23
N ARG A 554 -0.70 -21.02 0.96
CA ARG A 554 -1.61 -20.85 -0.17
C ARG A 554 -2.32 -22.18 -0.48
N GLY A 555 -3.65 -22.17 -0.50
CA GLY A 555 -4.52 -23.19 -1.08
C GLY A 555 -5.12 -22.76 -2.43
N PRO A 556 -6.06 -23.52 -3.00
CA PRO A 556 -6.72 -23.15 -4.26
C PRO A 556 -7.60 -21.90 -4.10
N ASP A 557 -8.21 -21.70 -2.93
CA ASP A 557 -9.17 -20.61 -2.67
C ASP A 557 -8.54 -19.35 -2.06
N GLY A 558 -7.21 -19.33 -1.86
CA GLY A 558 -6.46 -18.21 -1.27
C GLY A 558 -5.48 -18.63 -0.17
N ILE A 559 -5.12 -17.73 0.74
CA ILE A 559 -4.25 -18.03 1.89
C ILE A 559 -5.10 -18.58 3.04
N LEU A 560 -4.71 -19.76 3.54
CA LEU A 560 -5.19 -20.28 4.82
C LEU A 560 -4.12 -20.10 5.89
N CYS A 561 -4.52 -19.75 7.10
CA CYS A 561 -3.65 -19.71 8.27
C CYS A 561 -4.21 -20.59 9.39
N ALA A 562 -3.32 -21.23 10.13
CA ALA A 562 -3.58 -22.08 11.28
C ALA A 562 -2.74 -21.57 12.45
N LEU A 563 -3.40 -20.88 13.38
CA LEU A 563 -2.73 -20.24 14.50
C LEU A 563 -1.99 -21.26 15.37
N SER A 564 -0.86 -20.87 15.94
CA SER A 564 -0.14 -21.70 16.91
C SER A 564 -0.91 -21.82 18.23
N THR A 565 -0.53 -22.81 19.03
CA THR A 565 -1.03 -23.05 20.39
C THR A 565 0.11 -23.32 21.39
N GLY A 566 1.35 -23.00 20.99
CA GLY A 566 2.56 -23.35 21.72
C GLY A 566 2.90 -24.85 21.73
N SER A 567 2.09 -25.70 21.09
CA SER A 567 2.25 -27.16 21.12
C SER A 567 1.66 -27.91 19.90
N GLY A 568 1.23 -27.17 18.89
CA GLY A 568 0.51 -27.63 17.70
C GLY A 568 -0.16 -26.45 16.99
N PHE A 569 -0.58 -26.64 15.73
CA PHE A 569 -1.38 -25.65 15.01
C PHE A 569 -2.88 -25.97 15.11
N GLY A 570 -3.71 -24.93 15.16
CA GLY A 570 -5.16 -25.04 15.13
C GLY A 570 -5.72 -25.57 13.81
N THR A 571 -7.04 -25.59 13.70
CA THR A 571 -7.71 -25.85 12.42
C THR A 571 -7.44 -24.69 11.46
N PRO A 572 -6.90 -24.92 10.25
CA PRO A 572 -6.71 -23.84 9.28
C PRO A 572 -8.05 -23.24 8.85
N SER A 573 -8.13 -21.90 8.83
CA SER A 573 -9.23 -21.16 8.20
C SER A 573 -8.71 -20.40 6.97
N LEU A 574 -9.60 -20.07 6.03
CA LEU A 574 -9.28 -19.15 4.92
C LEU A 574 -9.22 -17.72 5.49
N TRP A 575 -8.12 -17.02 5.27
CA TRP A 575 -7.88 -15.66 5.77
C TRP A 575 -8.05 -14.58 4.68
N THR A 576 -8.21 -14.97 3.40
CA THR A 576 -8.30 -14.05 2.26
C THR A 576 -9.58 -14.23 1.46
N GLN A 577 -10.11 -13.13 0.92
CA GLN A 577 -11.29 -13.13 0.03
C GLN A 577 -10.88 -12.73 -1.39
N MET A 578 -11.12 -13.61 -2.37
CA MET A 578 -10.77 -13.42 -3.80
C MET A 578 -9.32 -12.95 -4.04
N ALA A 579 -8.37 -13.49 -3.27
CA ALA A 579 -6.98 -13.09 -3.30
C ALA A 579 -6.04 -14.28 -3.14
N PHE A 580 -4.90 -14.24 -3.85
CA PHE A 580 -3.87 -15.29 -3.89
C PHE A 580 -4.36 -16.67 -4.39
N ASP A 581 -5.60 -16.76 -4.87
CA ASP A 581 -6.31 -17.97 -5.27
C ASP A 581 -6.00 -18.43 -6.71
N ASP A 582 -6.49 -19.62 -7.09
CA ASP A 582 -6.28 -20.25 -8.40
C ASP A 582 -7.02 -19.52 -9.53
N ALA A 583 -8.20 -18.93 -9.27
CA ALA A 583 -9.00 -18.23 -10.27
C ALA A 583 -8.42 -16.84 -10.61
N SER A 584 -7.85 -16.14 -9.62
CA SER A 584 -6.94 -15.00 -9.77
C SER A 584 -5.57 -15.40 -10.37
N GLY A 585 -5.38 -16.67 -10.73
CA GLY A 585 -4.26 -17.16 -11.52
C GLY A 585 -2.95 -17.33 -10.75
N TRP A 586 -2.94 -17.40 -9.42
CA TRP A 586 -1.68 -17.48 -8.65
C TRP A 586 -0.93 -18.80 -8.82
N ALA A 587 -1.63 -19.90 -9.11
CA ALA A 587 -1.01 -21.18 -9.48
C ALA A 587 -0.30 -21.18 -10.85
N THR A 588 -0.53 -20.18 -11.72
CA THR A 588 -0.11 -20.24 -13.13
C THR A 588 1.41 -20.20 -13.36
N SER A 589 2.21 -19.67 -12.43
CA SER A 589 3.67 -19.66 -12.54
C SER A 589 4.37 -19.64 -11.17
N PRO A 590 5.60 -20.19 -11.07
CA PRO A 590 6.44 -20.04 -9.88
C PRO A 590 6.67 -18.57 -9.50
N SER A 591 6.81 -17.69 -10.50
CA SER A 591 6.96 -16.23 -10.34
C SER A 591 5.73 -15.54 -9.73
N ARG A 592 4.59 -16.24 -9.60
CA ARG A 592 3.45 -15.83 -8.76
C ARG A 592 3.49 -16.53 -7.41
N TYR A 593 3.24 -17.85 -7.33
CA TYR A 593 3.05 -18.51 -6.03
C TYR A 593 4.28 -18.53 -5.13
N LYS A 594 5.52 -18.59 -5.67
CA LYS A 594 6.75 -18.50 -4.85
C LYS A 594 7.11 -17.08 -4.47
N SER A 595 6.52 -16.06 -5.12
CA SER A 595 6.71 -14.65 -4.74
C SER A 595 5.99 -14.29 -3.46
N ILE A 596 4.94 -15.05 -3.06
CA ILE A 596 4.15 -14.78 -1.86
C ILE A 596 5.07 -14.83 -0.63
N LYS A 597 5.06 -13.77 0.18
CA LYS A 597 5.82 -13.62 1.43
C LYS A 597 4.94 -13.08 2.55
N LEU A 598 5.32 -13.43 3.78
CA LEU A 598 4.80 -12.82 4.99
C LEU A 598 5.83 -11.89 5.61
N GLY A 599 5.39 -10.72 6.08
CA GLY A 599 6.19 -9.71 6.75
C GLY A 599 5.32 -8.49 7.05
N ASP A 600 5.57 -7.82 8.18
CA ASP A 600 4.81 -6.64 8.62
C ASP A 600 5.17 -5.43 7.72
N VAL A 601 4.24 -4.94 6.88
CA VAL A 601 4.53 -3.86 5.91
C VAL A 601 3.74 -2.56 6.15
N ASP A 602 2.87 -2.50 7.16
CA ASP A 602 2.25 -1.24 7.64
C ASP A 602 2.53 -0.88 9.12
N GLY A 603 3.18 -1.79 9.87
CA GLY A 603 3.80 -1.56 11.17
C GLY A 603 2.91 -1.87 12.38
N ASP A 604 1.88 -2.72 12.22
CA ASP A 604 0.96 -3.12 13.29
C ASP A 604 1.41 -4.36 14.10
N GLY A 605 2.63 -4.85 13.84
CA GLY A 605 3.23 -5.99 14.51
C GLY A 605 2.73 -7.36 14.01
N ASN A 606 1.79 -7.39 13.07
CA ASN A 606 1.36 -8.61 12.38
C ASN A 606 2.03 -8.72 11.00
N ALA A 607 2.36 -9.94 10.59
CA ALA A 607 2.92 -10.17 9.27
C ALA A 607 1.83 -10.16 8.18
N ASP A 608 1.83 -9.12 7.36
CA ASP A 608 1.00 -9.00 6.15
C ASP A 608 1.41 -10.01 5.07
N VAL A 609 0.50 -10.32 4.14
CA VAL A 609 0.83 -11.13 2.96
C VAL A 609 0.99 -10.28 1.70
N CYS A 610 2.20 -10.21 1.18
CA CYS A 610 2.52 -9.57 -0.09
C CYS A 610 2.92 -10.60 -1.16
N GLY A 611 2.73 -10.24 -2.43
CA GLY A 611 3.14 -11.08 -3.56
C GLY A 611 3.12 -10.33 -4.89
N ARG A 612 3.68 -10.97 -5.92
CA ARG A 612 3.87 -10.41 -7.25
C ARG A 612 2.84 -10.97 -8.24
N HIS A 613 1.98 -10.08 -8.74
CA HIS A 613 0.97 -10.34 -9.76
C HIS A 613 1.48 -9.95 -11.17
N SER A 614 0.70 -10.19 -12.23
CA SER A 614 1.06 -9.79 -13.61
C SER A 614 1.15 -8.27 -13.82
N THR A 615 0.54 -7.47 -12.95
CA THR A 615 0.51 -6.00 -13.02
C THR A 615 1.48 -5.32 -12.05
N GLY A 616 1.94 -6.00 -10.99
CA GLY A 616 2.88 -5.43 -10.02
C GLY A 616 2.85 -6.14 -8.67
N ILE A 617 3.08 -5.41 -7.58
CA ILE A 617 3.07 -5.94 -6.21
C ILE A 617 1.74 -5.63 -5.54
N VAL A 618 1.14 -6.67 -4.96
CA VAL A 618 -0.06 -6.60 -4.14
C VAL A 618 0.26 -7.02 -2.71
N CYS A 619 -0.45 -6.42 -1.76
CA CYS A 619 -0.43 -6.82 -0.35
C CYS A 619 -1.85 -6.91 0.20
N ALA A 620 -2.06 -7.80 1.16
CA ALA A 620 -3.25 -7.91 1.98
C ALA A 620 -2.83 -7.83 3.45
N PHE A 621 -3.35 -6.82 4.12
CA PHE A 621 -2.89 -6.39 5.44
C PHE A 621 -3.59 -7.20 6.53
N SER A 622 -2.93 -7.49 7.65
CA SER A 622 -3.56 -8.28 8.71
C SER A 622 -4.67 -7.52 9.46
N THR A 623 -5.34 -8.27 10.32
CA THR A 623 -6.30 -7.83 11.34
C THR A 623 -6.21 -8.70 12.61
N GLY A 624 -5.18 -9.54 12.71
CA GLY A 624 -5.05 -10.60 13.71
C GLY A 624 -6.02 -11.78 13.60
N THR A 625 -6.98 -11.74 12.67
CA THR A 625 -8.00 -12.80 12.49
C THR A 625 -8.30 -13.15 11.03
N SER A 626 -8.04 -12.23 10.11
CA SER A 626 -8.02 -12.43 8.65
C SER A 626 -7.09 -11.39 8.00
N PHE A 627 -6.83 -11.53 6.71
CA PHE A 627 -6.28 -10.44 5.90
C PHE A 627 -7.41 -9.59 5.32
N ARG A 628 -7.17 -8.28 5.17
CA ARG A 628 -8.03 -7.32 4.45
C ARG A 628 -8.04 -7.65 2.96
N ASN A 629 -8.99 -7.09 2.19
CA ASN A 629 -9.03 -7.28 0.74
C ASN A 629 -7.72 -6.84 0.07
N TYR A 630 -7.05 -7.76 -0.66
CA TYR A 630 -5.76 -7.48 -1.27
C TYR A 630 -5.83 -6.35 -2.31
N ARG A 631 -4.77 -5.55 -2.36
CA ARG A 631 -4.69 -4.34 -3.18
C ARG A 631 -3.29 -4.10 -3.70
N TYR A 632 -3.17 -3.31 -4.75
CA TYR A 632 -1.88 -2.95 -5.33
C TYR A 632 -1.19 -1.88 -4.48
N VAL A 633 -0.05 -2.24 -3.89
CA VAL A 633 0.90 -1.26 -3.34
C VAL A 633 1.81 -0.71 -4.44
N LEU A 634 1.90 -1.44 -5.57
CA LEU A 634 2.56 -1.03 -6.80
C LEU A 634 1.96 -1.71 -8.04
N ASN A 635 1.72 -0.95 -9.10
CA ASN A 635 1.17 -1.40 -10.39
C ASN A 635 1.95 -0.91 -11.62
N THR A 636 3.11 -0.26 -11.44
CA THR A 636 3.96 0.25 -12.55
C THR A 636 5.25 -0.55 -12.76
N ASN A 637 5.69 -1.33 -11.78
CA ASN A 637 6.93 -2.11 -11.80
C ASN A 637 6.69 -3.49 -11.16
N PHE A 638 7.63 -4.42 -11.32
CA PHE A 638 7.47 -5.86 -11.04
C PHE A 638 6.38 -6.59 -11.84
N GLY A 639 5.62 -5.93 -12.72
CA GLY A 639 4.64 -6.54 -13.62
C GLY A 639 5.26 -7.33 -14.79
N ASP A 640 4.44 -8.11 -15.51
CA ASP A 640 4.85 -8.91 -16.67
C ASP A 640 5.34 -8.03 -17.82
N ALA A 641 4.68 -6.87 -18.02
CA ALA A 641 5.10 -5.84 -18.97
C ALA A 641 6.49 -5.24 -18.64
N SER A 642 6.95 -5.38 -17.39
CA SER A 642 8.29 -5.00 -16.93
C SER A 642 9.31 -6.16 -17.01
N ASN A 643 8.95 -7.30 -17.64
CA ASN A 643 9.74 -8.54 -17.78
C ASN A 643 9.98 -9.36 -16.50
N TRP A 644 9.16 -9.19 -15.45
CA TRP A 644 9.31 -9.91 -14.18
C TRP A 644 8.61 -11.29 -14.13
N SER A 645 8.12 -11.78 -15.27
CA SER A 645 7.42 -13.08 -15.36
C SER A 645 8.33 -14.30 -15.19
N GLY A 646 9.65 -14.15 -15.35
CA GLY A 646 10.65 -15.21 -15.09
C GLY A 646 10.76 -15.60 -13.61
N GLU A 647 11.07 -16.86 -13.32
CA GLU A 647 11.30 -17.36 -11.94
C GLU A 647 12.56 -16.72 -11.34
N GLU A 648 13.56 -16.44 -12.18
CA GLU A 648 14.83 -15.79 -11.84
C GLU A 648 14.71 -14.31 -11.43
N TYR A 649 13.51 -13.73 -11.53
CA TYR A 649 13.16 -12.40 -11.04
C TYR A 649 11.95 -12.46 -10.10
N GLY A 650 10.76 -12.83 -10.60
CA GLY A 650 9.50 -12.72 -9.85
C GLY A 650 9.40 -13.62 -8.62
N ALA A 651 9.99 -14.82 -8.65
CA ALA A 651 9.99 -15.74 -7.49
C ALA A 651 11.02 -15.37 -6.41
N THR A 652 11.85 -14.35 -6.64
CA THR A 652 12.91 -13.92 -5.71
C THR A 652 12.45 -12.86 -4.70
N LEU A 653 11.16 -12.51 -4.70
CA LEU A 653 10.59 -11.54 -3.77
C LEU A 653 10.81 -11.99 -2.32
N ALA A 654 11.42 -11.10 -1.55
CA ALA A 654 11.62 -11.18 -0.11
C ALA A 654 11.04 -9.92 0.56
N LEU A 655 10.63 -10.07 1.82
CA LEU A 655 10.24 -8.97 2.69
C LEU A 655 11.27 -8.84 3.81
N GLY A 656 11.57 -7.63 4.23
CA GLY A 656 12.44 -7.35 5.38
C GLY A 656 12.86 -5.89 5.40
N ASP A 657 12.95 -5.30 6.60
CA ASP A 657 13.29 -3.88 6.80
C ASP A 657 14.75 -3.61 6.39
N VAL A 658 14.99 -3.22 5.14
CA VAL A 658 16.36 -2.97 4.66
C VAL A 658 16.85 -1.56 5.00
N ASN A 659 15.96 -0.66 5.46
CA ASN A 659 16.27 0.76 5.66
C ASN A 659 16.42 1.16 7.14
N GLY A 660 15.71 0.48 8.05
CA GLY A 660 15.77 0.61 9.51
C GLY A 660 14.57 1.34 10.15
N ASP A 661 13.45 1.50 9.45
CA ASP A 661 12.28 2.25 9.91
C ASP A 661 11.12 1.39 10.47
N SER A 662 11.38 0.09 10.69
CA SER A 662 10.51 -0.95 11.24
C SER A 662 9.45 -1.55 10.30
N TYR A 663 9.41 -1.22 9.00
CA TYR A 663 8.51 -1.89 8.03
C TYR A 663 9.29 -2.87 7.16
N ALA A 664 8.71 -4.02 6.82
CA ALA A 664 9.32 -5.00 5.94
C ALA A 664 9.22 -4.58 4.46
N ASP A 665 10.30 -3.99 3.96
CA ASP A 665 10.42 -3.51 2.57
C ASP A 665 10.29 -4.65 1.54
N VAL A 666 9.72 -4.34 0.37
CA VAL A 666 9.64 -5.29 -0.75
C VAL A 666 10.93 -5.23 -1.57
N CYS A 667 11.74 -6.29 -1.52
CA CYS A 667 12.90 -6.46 -2.41
C CYS A 667 12.72 -7.66 -3.33
N ALA A 668 13.23 -7.56 -4.55
CA ALA A 668 13.42 -8.71 -5.44
C ALA A 668 14.64 -8.51 -6.35
N ARG A 669 15.15 -9.61 -6.90
CA ARG A 669 16.28 -9.63 -7.82
C ARG A 669 15.85 -9.18 -9.21
N ALA A 670 16.40 -8.07 -9.70
CA ALA A 670 16.36 -7.67 -11.10
C ALA A 670 17.62 -8.13 -11.85
N ALA A 671 17.63 -8.00 -13.18
CA ALA A 671 18.81 -8.28 -14.00
C ALA A 671 20.05 -7.43 -13.62
N ALA A 672 19.84 -6.25 -13.02
CA ALA A 672 20.90 -5.33 -12.61
C ALA A 672 21.47 -5.61 -11.19
N GLY A 673 20.78 -6.41 -10.36
CA GLY A 673 21.08 -6.56 -8.94
C GLY A 673 19.81 -6.68 -8.09
N LEU A 674 19.91 -6.42 -6.79
CA LEU A 674 18.76 -6.30 -5.91
C LEU A 674 18.05 -4.96 -6.17
N THR A 675 16.74 -5.01 -6.35
CA THR A 675 15.86 -3.87 -6.46
C THR A 675 14.90 -3.88 -5.27
N CYS A 676 14.90 -2.82 -4.46
CA CYS A 676 14.06 -2.69 -3.27
C CYS A 676 13.11 -1.51 -3.38
N MET A 677 12.00 -1.63 -2.65
CA MET A 677 10.86 -0.73 -2.68
C MET A 677 10.40 -0.52 -1.23
N PRO A 678 10.86 0.54 -0.56
CA PRO A 678 10.58 0.70 0.86
C PRO A 678 9.10 0.88 1.17
N ALA A 679 8.63 0.37 2.30
CA ALA A 679 7.31 0.74 2.81
C ALA A 679 7.36 2.18 3.36
N THR A 680 6.26 2.93 3.26
CA THR A 680 6.28 4.40 3.49
C THR A 680 5.08 4.93 4.27
N THR A 681 4.40 4.08 5.03
CA THR A 681 3.18 4.45 5.75
C THR A 681 3.01 3.67 7.02
N ARG A 682 3.26 4.37 8.12
CA ARG A 682 2.89 3.94 9.46
C ARG A 682 1.46 4.34 9.79
N LEU A 683 0.63 3.38 10.21
CA LEU A 683 -0.59 3.68 10.96
C LEU A 683 -0.27 3.76 12.46
N ALA A 684 -0.99 4.61 13.19
CA ALA A 684 -0.90 4.71 14.64
C ALA A 684 -1.79 3.65 15.31
N GLU A 685 -1.36 3.11 16.46
CA GLU A 685 -2.14 2.16 17.27
C GLU A 685 -2.77 2.87 18.46
N PHE A 686 -3.90 2.40 18.98
CA PHE A 686 -4.47 3.00 20.19
C PHE A 686 -3.68 2.58 21.45
N ASP A 687 -2.89 3.50 22.01
CA ASP A 687 -2.20 3.29 23.27
C ASP A 687 -3.19 3.48 24.45
N PRO A 688 -3.43 2.48 25.31
CA PRO A 688 -4.43 2.57 26.38
C PRO A 688 -4.00 3.40 27.60
N VAL A 689 -2.72 3.82 27.68
CA VAL A 689 -2.16 4.67 28.74
C VAL A 689 -2.21 6.13 28.33
N LEU A 690 -1.81 6.43 27.10
CA LEU A 690 -1.91 7.74 26.48
C LEU A 690 -3.32 8.04 25.98
N LYS A 691 -4.16 7.04 25.69
CA LYS A 691 -5.52 7.13 25.14
C LYS A 691 -5.64 7.87 23.81
N VAL A 692 -4.72 7.58 22.90
CA VAL A 692 -4.58 8.23 21.59
C VAL A 692 -4.06 7.22 20.57
N GLY A 693 -4.17 7.53 19.28
CA GLY A 693 -3.26 6.98 18.29
C GLY A 693 -1.81 7.31 18.63
N TYR A 694 -0.97 6.29 18.80
CA TYR A 694 0.45 6.39 19.10
C TYR A 694 1.28 5.60 18.09
N CYS A 695 2.29 6.25 17.53
CA CYS A 695 3.36 5.62 16.78
C CYS A 695 4.53 5.32 17.73
N SER A 696 4.62 4.06 18.17
CA SER A 696 5.40 3.63 19.33
C SER A 696 6.91 3.51 19.12
N THR A 697 7.36 3.20 17.89
CA THR A 697 8.77 3.29 17.48
C THR A 697 9.02 4.59 16.69
N VAL A 698 10.29 4.93 16.42
CA VAL A 698 10.57 6.02 15.47
C VAL A 698 10.27 5.53 14.06
N GLY A 699 9.87 6.43 13.16
CA GLY A 699 9.72 6.17 11.73
C GLY A 699 9.76 7.47 10.93
N THR A 700 9.51 7.42 9.63
CA THR A 700 9.46 8.60 8.75
C THR A 700 8.13 9.38 8.81
N ALA A 701 7.09 8.72 9.34
CA ALA A 701 5.72 9.24 9.45
C ALA A 701 4.98 8.67 10.68
N CYS A 702 3.85 9.31 11.01
CA CYS A 702 2.81 8.80 11.90
C CYS A 702 1.44 9.26 11.39
N ASP A 703 0.43 8.41 11.39
CA ASP A 703 -0.85 8.67 10.73
C ASP A 703 -2.01 8.04 11.52
N SER A 704 -3.03 8.81 11.92
CA SER A 704 -4.17 8.32 12.70
C SER A 704 -5.10 7.36 11.94
N GLY A 705 -4.88 7.19 10.63
CA GLY A 705 -5.72 6.34 9.79
C GLY A 705 -7.15 6.87 9.72
N SER A 706 -8.08 6.11 10.29
CA SER A 706 -9.51 6.44 10.45
C SER A 706 -9.99 6.29 11.90
N PHE A 707 -9.07 6.32 12.89
CA PHE A 707 -9.49 6.29 14.31
C PHE A 707 -10.32 7.53 14.68
N TYR A 708 -9.98 8.65 14.05
CA TYR A 708 -10.45 10.00 14.37
C TYR A 708 -11.56 10.45 13.40
N GLU A 709 -12.24 9.51 12.74
CA GLU A 709 -13.38 9.78 11.87
C GLU A 709 -14.62 9.93 12.75
N GLY A 710 -15.21 11.13 12.82
CA GLY A 710 -16.32 11.45 13.73
C GLY A 710 -16.00 12.56 14.75
N ARG A 711 -16.78 12.63 15.83
CA ARG A 711 -16.53 13.54 16.98
C ARG A 711 -17.10 12.98 18.28
N GLY A 712 -16.26 12.44 19.14
CA GLY A 712 -16.62 11.81 20.39
C GLY A 712 -17.69 10.75 20.19
N VAL A 713 -18.93 11.04 20.61
CA VAL A 713 -20.11 10.16 20.45
C VAL A 713 -20.90 10.37 19.13
N VAL A 714 -20.55 11.40 18.35
CA VAL A 714 -21.26 11.81 17.12
C VAL A 714 -20.56 11.19 15.92
N HIS A 715 -21.11 10.07 15.40
CA HIS A 715 -20.37 9.04 14.66
C HIS A 715 -19.16 8.57 15.50
N PRO A 716 -19.34 7.58 16.40
CA PRO A 716 -18.36 7.30 17.44
C PRO A 716 -16.95 6.96 16.91
N GLU A 717 -15.99 7.85 17.18
CA GLU A 717 -14.57 7.60 16.93
C GLU A 717 -14.13 6.27 17.55
N ALA A 718 -13.13 5.63 16.94
CA ALA A 718 -12.47 4.50 17.55
C ALA A 718 -11.67 4.96 18.77
N ASN A 719 -12.18 4.64 19.96
CA ASN A 719 -11.58 4.93 21.27
C ASN A 719 -11.57 6.42 21.70
N GLN A 720 -12.62 7.16 21.35
CA GLN A 720 -12.95 8.50 21.88
C GLN A 720 -12.57 8.72 23.37
N PRO A 721 -12.11 9.92 23.77
CA PRO A 721 -12.06 11.17 23.00
C PRO A 721 -10.74 11.40 22.25
N ASN A 722 -9.96 10.33 21.98
CA ASN A 722 -8.64 10.39 21.31
C ASN A 722 -7.68 11.51 21.77
N THR A 723 -7.78 11.94 23.04
CA THR A 723 -6.85 12.90 23.67
C THR A 723 -5.98 12.28 24.73
N LEU A 724 -4.80 12.87 24.90
CA LEU A 724 -3.81 12.47 25.88
C LEU A 724 -4.41 12.35 27.28
N GLN A 725 -4.41 11.12 27.79
CA GLN A 725 -4.98 10.63 29.05
C GLN A 725 -6.51 10.81 29.17
N GLY A 726 -7.20 11.20 28.10
CA GLY A 726 -8.60 11.61 28.09
C GLY A 726 -8.83 12.92 28.85
N THR A 727 -7.92 13.89 28.67
CA THR A 727 -7.91 15.16 29.42
C THR A 727 -8.63 16.31 28.74
N CYS A 728 -8.97 16.17 27.46
CA CYS A 728 -10.02 16.96 26.82
C CYS A 728 -11.16 16.01 26.41
N ALA A 729 -12.33 16.58 26.16
CA ALA A 729 -13.51 15.84 25.74
C ALA A 729 -14.35 16.71 24.81
N ASP A 730 -15.05 16.05 23.90
CA ASP A 730 -15.46 16.63 22.63
C ASP A 730 -16.93 17.01 22.63
N GLY A 731 -17.33 17.67 21.55
CA GLY A 731 -18.67 18.18 21.33
C GLY A 731 -19.69 17.08 21.08
N ALA A 732 -20.24 16.51 22.15
CA ALA A 732 -21.30 15.50 22.12
C ALA A 732 -22.69 16.01 21.67
N SER A 733 -22.77 16.94 20.71
CA SER A 733 -24.04 17.49 20.19
C SER A 733 -24.05 17.59 18.67
N GLY A 734 -25.26 17.49 18.11
CA GLY A 734 -25.53 17.48 16.68
C GLY A 734 -25.08 16.20 15.98
N ASP A 735 -25.06 16.25 14.65
CA ASP A 735 -24.90 15.08 13.79
C ASP A 735 -23.57 15.16 13.00
N TYR A 736 -23.05 14.00 12.61
CA TYR A 736 -21.78 13.87 11.88
C TYR A 736 -21.94 14.41 10.45
N LEU A 737 -20.88 15.06 9.95
CA LEU A 737 -20.86 15.69 8.62
C LEU A 737 -22.02 16.70 8.43
N SER A 738 -22.40 17.34 9.55
CA SER A 738 -23.36 18.46 9.66
C SER A 738 -22.87 19.46 10.72
N GLU A 739 -22.39 18.98 11.86
CA GLU A 739 -21.60 19.74 12.85
C GLU A 739 -20.10 19.36 12.75
N PRO A 740 -19.15 20.21 13.20
CA PRO A 740 -17.76 20.15 12.77
C PRO A 740 -16.96 19.02 13.43
N SER A 741 -16.35 18.14 12.64
CA SER A 741 -15.52 17.02 13.09
C SER A 741 -14.06 17.19 12.64
N ILE A 742 -13.12 16.55 13.33
CA ILE A 742 -11.83 16.18 12.76
C ILE A 742 -12.01 14.78 12.13
N GLU A 743 -11.15 14.39 11.18
CA GLU A 743 -11.24 13.06 10.53
C GLU A 743 -9.92 12.29 10.59
N ARG A 744 -8.81 13.03 10.61
CA ARG A 744 -7.46 12.47 10.48
C ARG A 744 -6.41 13.47 10.90
N VAL A 745 -5.41 13.00 11.63
CA VAL A 745 -4.17 13.74 11.94
C VAL A 745 -2.99 12.92 11.43
N ARG A 746 -2.04 13.57 10.76
CA ARG A 746 -0.84 12.93 10.19
C ARG A 746 0.39 13.81 10.41
N VAL A 747 1.50 13.19 10.80
CA VAL A 747 2.83 13.81 10.88
C VAL A 747 3.76 13.11 9.90
N THR A 748 4.54 13.87 9.13
CA THR A 748 5.52 13.37 8.15
C THR A 748 6.78 14.23 8.16
N THR A 749 7.95 13.68 7.84
CA THR A 749 9.10 14.53 7.52
C THR A 749 8.90 15.30 6.20
N VAL A 750 9.51 16.48 6.05
CA VAL A 750 9.40 17.27 4.81
C VAL A 750 10.48 16.95 3.81
N ASP A 751 10.09 16.86 2.53
CA ASP A 751 11.05 16.84 1.43
C ASP A 751 11.78 18.17 1.27
N ASN A 752 13.11 18.10 1.32
CA ASN A 752 13.99 19.19 0.88
C ASN A 752 14.50 18.88 -0.54
N PRO A 753 13.98 19.55 -1.60
CA PRO A 753 14.25 19.19 -3.00
C PRO A 753 15.65 19.59 -3.50
N VAL A 754 16.54 20.08 -2.63
CA VAL A 754 17.86 20.65 -3.00
C VAL A 754 19.03 19.69 -2.72
N ILE A 755 18.80 18.57 -2.03
CA ILE A 755 19.83 17.58 -1.68
C ILE A 755 19.37 16.19 -2.13
N THR A 756 20.33 15.34 -2.52
CA THR A 756 20.10 13.91 -2.79
C THR A 756 19.26 13.24 -1.70
N PRO A 757 18.44 12.23 -2.03
CA PRO A 757 17.70 11.47 -1.02
C PRO A 757 18.62 11.05 0.11
N ARG A 758 18.18 11.33 1.33
CA ARG A 758 18.81 10.84 2.55
C ARG A 758 17.78 10.03 3.31
N VAL A 759 18.25 8.97 3.92
CA VAL A 759 17.42 8.05 4.73
C VAL A 759 17.61 8.36 6.23
N ASP A 760 18.33 9.44 6.58
CA ASP A 760 18.40 10.04 7.92
C ASP A 760 17.12 10.82 8.32
N ARG A 761 15.99 10.59 7.65
CA ARG A 761 14.71 11.33 7.78
C ARG A 761 13.65 10.59 8.60
N GLU A 762 14.10 9.96 9.68
CA GLU A 762 13.25 9.64 10.80
C GLU A 762 12.67 10.92 11.45
N LEU A 763 11.60 10.78 12.24
CA LEU A 763 11.16 11.83 13.16
C LEU A 763 12.24 12.02 14.23
N ALA A 764 13.11 13.02 14.06
CA ALA A 764 14.27 13.28 14.92
C ALA A 764 14.29 14.72 15.50
N VAL A 765 14.83 14.89 16.71
CA VAL A 765 14.93 16.20 17.38
C VAL A 765 15.74 17.18 16.54
N GLY A 766 15.11 18.30 16.17
CA GLY A 766 15.71 19.35 15.34
C GLY A 766 15.40 19.24 13.84
N GLU A 767 14.80 18.14 13.37
CA GLU A 767 14.33 18.03 11.99
C GLU A 767 12.97 18.69 11.77
N SER A 768 12.66 18.99 10.51
CA SER A 768 11.40 19.63 10.13
C SER A 768 10.35 18.60 9.70
N VAL A 769 9.13 18.78 10.20
CA VAL A 769 7.98 17.90 9.93
C VAL A 769 6.76 18.70 9.50
N ARG A 770 5.93 18.07 8.67
CA ARG A 770 4.62 18.54 8.22
C ARG A 770 3.54 17.80 8.98
N VAL A 771 2.65 18.56 9.62
CA VAL A 771 1.36 18.08 10.10
C VAL A 771 0.33 18.34 9.02
N GLU A 772 -0.46 17.33 8.68
CA GLU A 772 -1.64 17.40 7.83
C GLU A 772 -2.84 16.97 8.68
N VAL A 773 -3.91 17.77 8.71
CA VAL A 773 -5.16 17.44 9.43
C VAL A 773 -6.34 17.57 8.46
N SER A 774 -7.21 16.55 8.41
CA SER A 774 -8.50 16.55 7.72
C SER A 774 -9.62 16.82 8.73
N ALA A 775 -10.65 17.58 8.35
CA ALA A 775 -11.74 17.98 9.25
C ALA A 775 -13.02 18.42 8.49
N TYR A 776 -14.22 18.11 8.97
CA TYR A 776 -15.49 18.68 8.49
C TYR A 776 -15.83 20.01 9.19
N ALA A 777 -16.22 21.05 8.45
CA ALA A 777 -16.75 22.30 9.00
C ALA A 777 -18.27 22.43 8.73
N SER A 778 -19.04 22.83 9.74
CA SER A 778 -20.46 23.16 9.57
C SER A 778 -20.64 24.42 8.73
N ALA A 779 -19.70 25.38 8.84
CA ALA A 779 -19.83 26.71 8.28
C ALA A 779 -18.50 27.43 8.05
N ALA A 780 -18.52 28.39 7.11
CA ALA A 780 -17.45 29.36 6.95
C ALA A 780 -17.26 30.19 8.23
N GLY A 781 -16.01 30.36 8.68
CA GLY A 781 -15.66 31.12 9.89
C GLY A 781 -15.34 30.27 11.12
N GLU A 782 -15.41 28.93 11.00
CA GLU A 782 -14.89 27.99 11.99
C GLU A 782 -13.36 27.90 11.94
N GLN A 783 -12.74 27.40 13.00
CA GLN A 783 -11.31 27.52 13.23
C GLN A 783 -10.67 26.19 13.62
N LEU A 784 -9.80 25.71 12.73
CA LEU A 784 -8.91 24.58 12.98
C LEU A 784 -7.55 25.09 13.43
N GLU A 785 -7.15 24.78 14.66
CA GLU A 785 -5.83 25.11 15.22
C GLU A 785 -5.04 23.84 15.50
N ILE A 786 -3.79 23.80 15.05
CA ILE A 786 -2.87 22.70 15.32
C ILE A 786 -1.89 23.13 16.42
N PHE A 787 -1.68 22.29 17.42
CA PHE A 787 -0.66 22.45 18.45
C PHE A 787 0.37 21.31 18.39
N ARG A 788 1.52 21.52 19.02
CA ARG A 788 2.52 20.48 19.32
C ARG A 788 2.81 20.41 20.82
N ALA A 789 3.23 19.25 21.30
CA ALA A 789 3.78 19.05 22.64
C ALA A 789 5.05 18.19 22.57
N ALA A 790 6.11 18.61 23.26
CA ALA A 790 7.39 17.90 23.30
C ALA A 790 7.41 16.65 24.22
N ASN A 791 6.28 16.35 24.88
CA ASN A 791 6.12 15.23 25.81
C ASN A 791 4.64 14.83 25.85
N ALA A 792 4.29 13.65 25.33
CA ALA A 792 2.90 13.17 25.31
C ALA A 792 2.37 12.77 26.72
N SER A 793 3.25 12.33 27.62
CA SER A 793 2.87 11.98 28.99
C SER A 793 2.62 13.20 29.90
N SER A 794 3.05 14.39 29.49
CA SER A 794 2.86 15.65 30.21
C SER A 794 2.83 16.83 29.23
N PRO A 795 1.78 16.96 28.39
CA PRO A 795 1.77 17.87 27.26
C PRO A 795 1.74 19.35 27.67
N THR A 796 2.69 20.11 27.13
CA THR A 796 2.66 21.57 27.13
C THR A 796 2.42 22.04 25.71
N TRP A 797 1.15 22.35 25.40
CA TRP A 797 0.71 22.68 24.04
C TRP A 797 1.23 24.03 23.56
N VAL A 798 1.90 24.01 22.40
CA VAL A 798 2.38 25.20 21.68
C VAL A 798 1.70 25.25 20.33
N SER A 799 0.94 26.33 20.05
CA SER A 799 0.23 26.52 18.79
C SER A 799 1.20 26.65 17.60
N LEU A 800 0.84 26.02 16.49
CA LEU A 800 1.42 26.20 15.15
C LEU A 800 0.61 27.22 14.32
N GLY A 801 -0.42 27.83 14.91
CA GLY A 801 -1.26 28.87 14.33
C GLY A 801 -2.59 28.35 13.80
N THR A 802 -3.67 29.03 14.16
CA THR A 802 -5.04 28.79 13.68
C THR A 802 -5.16 29.00 12.16
N THR A 803 -6.05 28.24 11.52
CA THR A 803 -6.60 28.51 10.19
C THR A 803 -8.10 28.71 10.33
N THR A 804 -8.67 29.74 9.71
CA THR A 804 -10.13 29.91 9.61
C THR A 804 -10.60 29.26 8.32
N LEU A 805 -11.61 28.40 8.39
CA LEU A 805 -12.14 27.63 7.28
C LEU A 805 -13.11 28.49 6.45
N SER A 806 -12.99 28.43 5.12
CA SER A 806 -13.59 29.40 4.19
C SER A 806 -15.02 29.07 3.75
N SER A 807 -15.47 27.84 4.01
CA SER A 807 -16.74 27.28 3.55
C SER A 807 -17.27 26.27 4.57
N ALA A 808 -18.56 25.96 4.48
CA ALA A 808 -19.08 24.71 5.03
C ALA A 808 -18.50 23.51 4.25
N GLY A 809 -18.69 22.32 4.79
CA GLY A 809 -18.01 21.13 4.32
C GLY A 809 -16.55 21.13 4.77
N TYR A 810 -15.75 20.39 4.05
CA TYR A 810 -14.79 19.48 4.65
C TYR A 810 -13.40 19.96 4.12
N ALA A 811 -12.34 19.93 4.93
CA ALA A 811 -11.15 20.77 4.72
C ALA A 811 -9.87 20.12 5.25
N TRP A 812 -8.72 20.52 4.70
CA TRP A 812 -7.41 20.12 5.23
C TRP A 812 -6.57 21.33 5.63
N VAL A 813 -5.90 21.23 6.78
CA VAL A 813 -4.98 22.25 7.28
C VAL A 813 -3.60 21.64 7.49
N THR A 814 -2.63 22.27 6.81
CA THR A 814 -1.22 21.86 6.84
C THR A 814 -0.38 22.87 7.60
N LYS A 815 0.52 22.41 8.47
CA LYS A 815 1.50 23.25 9.19
C LYS A 815 2.86 22.54 9.21
N THR A 816 3.94 23.29 9.04
CA THR A 816 5.31 22.77 9.13
C THR A 816 5.99 23.31 10.38
N TYR A 817 6.69 22.46 11.14
CA TYR A 817 7.42 22.87 12.34
C TYR A 817 8.67 22.01 12.57
N THR A 818 9.61 22.52 13.38
CA THR A 818 10.83 21.80 13.78
C THR A 818 10.59 21.01 15.07
N LEU A 819 10.87 19.72 15.07
CA LEU A 819 10.70 18.83 16.23
C LEU A 819 11.50 19.36 17.44
N PRO A 820 10.85 19.68 18.58
CA PRO A 820 11.53 20.07 19.81
C PRO A 820 12.25 18.88 20.46
N SER A 821 12.98 19.12 21.55
CA SER A 821 13.63 18.06 22.33
C SER A 821 12.64 17.25 23.17
N GLY A 822 12.53 15.95 22.89
CA GLY A 822 11.73 14.98 23.66
C GLY A 822 11.53 13.68 22.88
N THR A 823 11.45 12.54 23.57
CA THR A 823 11.43 11.21 22.92
C THR A 823 10.05 10.73 22.51
N THR A 824 8.99 11.07 23.24
CA THR A 824 7.61 10.80 22.81
C THR A 824 6.84 12.10 22.79
N GLN A 825 6.47 12.54 21.59
CA GLN A 825 5.87 13.83 21.32
C GLN A 825 4.43 13.67 20.85
N ALA A 826 3.71 14.77 20.72
CA ALA A 826 2.36 14.76 20.17
C ALA A 826 2.04 16.03 19.38
N VAL A 827 1.09 15.91 18.48
CA VAL A 827 0.35 17.03 17.88
C VAL A 827 -1.11 16.95 18.28
N ARG A 828 -1.76 18.11 18.43
CA ARG A 828 -3.19 18.23 18.69
C ARG A 828 -3.87 18.96 17.55
N ALA A 829 -4.97 18.43 17.03
CA ALA A 829 -5.92 19.18 16.24
C ALA A 829 -7.01 19.73 17.16
N VAL A 830 -7.52 20.94 16.89
CA VAL A 830 -8.69 21.49 17.57
C VAL A 830 -9.56 22.20 16.54
N LEU A 831 -10.74 21.67 16.25
CA LEU A 831 -11.75 22.35 15.43
C LEU A 831 -12.85 22.94 16.30
N ARG A 832 -13.19 24.21 16.10
CA ARG A 832 -14.17 24.93 16.93
C ARG A 832 -14.75 26.17 16.26
N PRO A 833 -15.91 26.66 16.72
CA PRO A 833 -16.35 28.03 16.45
C PRO A 833 -15.31 29.08 16.86
N SER A 834 -15.19 30.16 16.07
CA SER A 834 -14.22 31.26 16.29
C SER A 834 -14.44 32.11 17.56
N THR A 835 -15.47 31.80 18.35
CA THR A 835 -15.70 32.34 19.70
C THR A 835 -14.88 31.65 20.80
N LEU A 836 -14.28 30.50 20.50
CA LEU A 836 -13.53 29.66 21.44
C LEU A 836 -12.03 29.66 21.13
N SER A 837 -11.19 29.40 22.14
CA SER A 837 -9.71 29.45 21.99
C SER A 837 -8.96 28.55 22.96
N GLY A 838 -7.73 28.16 22.58
CA GLY A 838 -6.84 27.34 23.40
C GLY A 838 -6.84 25.85 23.00
N ALA A 839 -5.90 25.10 23.58
CA ALA A 839 -5.67 23.68 23.24
C ALA A 839 -6.74 22.72 23.79
N CYS A 840 -7.58 23.16 24.72
CA CYS A 840 -8.77 22.42 25.17
C CYS A 840 -9.86 23.46 25.45
N PRO A 841 -10.65 23.87 24.44
CA PRO A 841 -11.64 24.93 24.62
C PRO A 841 -12.92 24.43 25.31
N GLY A 842 -13.23 23.13 25.15
CA GLY A 842 -14.57 22.59 25.32
C GLY A 842 -15.56 23.20 24.31
N GLY A 843 -16.81 22.76 24.35
CA GLY A 843 -17.87 23.22 23.45
C GLY A 843 -18.84 22.08 23.13
N SER A 844 -20.03 22.40 22.64
CA SER A 844 -21.03 21.39 22.24
C SER A 844 -20.72 20.75 20.88
N THR A 845 -19.97 21.45 20.04
CA THR A 845 -19.66 21.12 18.63
C THR A 845 -18.19 21.44 18.34
N THR A 846 -17.32 21.17 19.32
CA THR A 846 -15.87 21.40 19.26
C THR A 846 -15.16 20.06 19.33
N ASP A 847 -14.17 19.88 18.50
CA ASP A 847 -13.46 18.63 18.32
C ASP A 847 -11.97 18.75 18.66
N VAL A 848 -11.38 17.69 19.21
CA VAL A 848 -10.02 17.69 19.78
C VAL A 848 -9.33 16.33 19.68
N ASP A 849 -8.60 16.05 18.61
CA ASP A 849 -7.71 14.87 18.53
C ASP A 849 -6.27 15.15 18.95
N ASP A 850 -5.64 14.18 19.61
CA ASP A 850 -4.18 14.10 19.77
C ASP A 850 -3.59 12.92 18.98
N LEU A 851 -2.49 13.14 18.26
CA LEU A 851 -1.66 12.06 17.70
C LEU A 851 -0.29 12.06 18.39
N ALA A 852 0.07 10.95 19.04
CA ALA A 852 1.38 10.76 19.65
C ALA A 852 2.35 10.01 18.71
N PHE A 853 3.65 10.27 18.84
CA PHE A 853 4.69 9.58 18.06
C PHE A 853 6.05 9.63 18.77
N HIS A 854 6.86 8.59 18.56
CA HIS A 854 8.23 8.53 19.06
C HIS A 854 9.17 9.36 18.17
N VAL A 855 10.24 9.89 18.78
CA VAL A 855 11.20 10.81 18.18
C VAL A 855 12.62 10.50 18.69
N LYS A 856 13.59 10.55 17.78
CA LYS A 856 15.02 10.24 17.98
C LYS A 856 15.83 11.44 18.51
#